data_AF-A0A9P8SI81-F1
#
_entry.id   AF-A0A9P8SI81-F1
#
_cell.length_a   1.000
_cell.length_b   1.000
_cell.length_c   1.000
_cell.angle_alpha   90.00
_cell.angle_beta   90.00
_cell.angle_gamma   90.00
#
_symmetry.space_group_name_H-M   'P 1'
#
loop_
_entity.id
_entity.type
_entity.pdbx_description
1 polymer ?
#
loop_
_entity_poly.entity_id
_entity_poly.type
_entity_poly.pdbx_seq_one_letter_code
_entity_poly.pdbx_strand_id
1 'polypeptide(L)'
;MLSAAASAAVRAGSRRATVSSIGSKREGQQYLKLFTSVSSQKFAVIKVGGAILTDHLDELCRSLLFLYELGLYPIIVHGAGPQLNRLLEEAGIEPQFEEGIRVTDAQTLGVARKLFLEENLKLVDRLDELGVQTRTLSGVFVADYLDKEKWQYVGKITKVNKAAIEKSIEAGYVPVLTSMAETEDGRLLNVNADVAAAELARALEPLKVVYLSEKGGLFDGEKQKISHINLDEEFSQLMSQPWCQYGTRLKIKEIKELLDTLPRTSSVAIIHPNDLQKELFTDSGAGTMIRRGDKIQKVTSVTDFGDVSRLKATLIRDREGPDAEATVDRWIDFLAENPFSAYYDEAMQCLAIVMPPANGRAMATLATLTITKSGWLTNIAENVFAAVKKDYPSLVWTVNEADENLTWFFEKADGSFNNNGSVLFYYGCDLRSDALAPVVDEFNAHGRAILGDSNLESRLGRAAQAASQTLSRPQVAQQARGFSTLGCGPQRRGFATTTNPNPPLGKKNASNTVPTRVGLIGARGYTGQALIDLLNAHPSMDLRHVSSRELAGQELKGYTKRKIIYENLGPEDVGKLEKNGDIDCWVMALPNGVCKPYIEAIDEAGKGRDKRSVVVDLSADYRFDNTWTYGLPELTKRSAIFQATRISNPGCYATAAQLGIAPILEHLGGQPTVFGVSGYSGAGTKPSPKNDINQLRDNLMPYSLTDHIHEREIGSQLGAPVAFIPHVASWFRGIHHTINIPLNKTMTSRDIRQIYQDRYAGEKLVKVVGEAPLVKSIMDKHGVEIGGFAVHSSGKRVVVCASIDNLLKGAATQCLQNMNLALGYAEFESIPTM
;
A
#
# COMPACT_ATOMS: atom_id res chain seq x y z
N MET A 1 -11.30 14.95 -30.74
CA MET A 1 -12.32 14.35 -29.85
C MET A 1 -12.35 12.82 -29.95
N LEU A 2 -12.25 12.21 -31.14
CA LEU A 2 -12.22 10.74 -31.29
C LEU A 2 -11.00 10.05 -30.64
N SER A 3 -9.80 10.64 -30.65
CA SER A 3 -8.62 10.04 -29.98
C SER A 3 -8.64 10.14 -28.44
N ALA A 4 -9.30 11.17 -27.89
CA ALA A 4 -9.46 11.32 -26.43
C ALA A 4 -10.49 10.31 -25.87
N ALA A 5 -11.55 10.02 -26.64
CA ALA A 5 -12.53 8.99 -26.29
C ALA A 5 -11.94 7.57 -26.40
N ALA A 6 -11.12 7.30 -27.42
CA ALA A 6 -10.39 6.04 -27.55
C ALA A 6 -9.40 5.84 -26.39
N SER A 7 -8.62 6.88 -26.04
CA SER A 7 -7.68 6.85 -24.90
C SER A 7 -8.38 6.62 -23.54
N ALA A 8 -9.58 7.18 -23.34
CA ALA A 8 -10.36 6.97 -22.12
C ALA A 8 -10.95 5.55 -22.04
N ALA A 9 -11.42 4.99 -23.16
CA ALA A 9 -11.94 3.63 -23.24
C ALA A 9 -10.83 2.57 -23.04
N VAL A 10 -9.65 2.81 -23.62
CA VAL A 10 -8.47 1.95 -23.50
C VAL A 10 -7.92 1.97 -22.06
N ARG A 11 -7.80 3.15 -21.42
CA ARG A 11 -7.44 3.27 -19.99
C ARG A 11 -8.45 2.61 -19.03
N ALA A 12 -9.73 2.61 -19.38
CA ALA A 12 -10.76 1.89 -18.63
C ALA A 12 -10.63 0.36 -18.80
N GLY A 13 -10.27 -0.11 -19.99
CA GLY A 13 -9.93 -1.50 -20.28
C GLY A 13 -8.72 -2.00 -19.49
N SER A 14 -7.65 -1.20 -19.46
CA SER A 14 -6.43 -1.47 -18.68
C SER A 14 -6.71 -1.68 -17.20
N ARG A 15 -7.44 -0.73 -16.56
CA ARG A 15 -7.84 -0.85 -15.15
C ARG A 15 -8.71 -2.09 -14.90
N ARG A 16 -9.60 -2.43 -15.83
CA ARG A 16 -10.46 -3.61 -15.72
C ARG A 16 -9.65 -4.90 -15.82
N ALA A 17 -8.65 -4.95 -16.69
CA ALA A 17 -7.71 -6.06 -16.83
C ALA A 17 -6.87 -6.25 -15.55
N THR A 18 -6.30 -5.16 -14.99
CA THR A 18 -5.54 -5.21 -13.73
C THR A 18 -6.39 -5.71 -12.55
N VAL A 19 -7.65 -5.27 -12.45
CA VAL A 19 -8.55 -5.74 -11.39
C VAL A 19 -8.95 -7.19 -11.61
N SER A 20 -9.10 -7.64 -12.87
CA SER A 20 -9.46 -9.03 -13.18
C SER A 20 -8.33 -10.04 -12.97
N SER A 21 -7.07 -9.59 -12.98
CA SER A 21 -5.89 -10.44 -12.75
C SER A 21 -5.47 -10.51 -11.28
N ILE A 22 -6.10 -9.74 -10.38
CA ILE A 22 -5.87 -9.76 -8.93
C ILE A 22 -6.99 -10.56 -8.27
N GLY A 23 -6.70 -11.82 -7.91
CA GLY A 23 -7.59 -12.70 -7.18
C GLY A 23 -7.45 -12.61 -5.66
N SER A 24 -6.33 -12.08 -5.15
CA SER A 24 -6.09 -11.97 -3.70
C SER A 24 -5.40 -10.67 -3.25
N LYS A 25 -5.54 -10.31 -1.96
CA LYS A 25 -4.85 -9.17 -1.33
C LYS A 25 -3.31 -9.29 -1.47
N ARG A 26 -2.78 -10.52 -1.43
CA ARG A 26 -1.34 -10.82 -1.60
C ARG A 26 -0.86 -10.46 -3.01
N GLU A 27 -1.61 -10.86 -4.03
CA GLU A 27 -1.32 -10.49 -5.43
C GLU A 27 -1.34 -8.97 -5.59
N GLY A 28 -2.34 -8.28 -5.03
CA GLY A 28 -2.40 -6.81 -5.05
C GLY A 28 -1.18 -6.11 -4.40
N GLN A 29 -0.66 -6.65 -3.30
CA GLN A 29 0.55 -6.12 -2.64
C GLN A 29 1.83 -6.40 -3.45
N GLN A 30 1.90 -7.54 -4.12
CA GLN A 30 3.00 -7.89 -5.01
C GLN A 30 3.04 -6.98 -6.24
N TYR A 31 1.88 -6.70 -6.84
CA TYR A 31 1.70 -5.66 -7.85
C TYR A 31 2.30 -4.32 -7.35
N LEU A 32 1.88 -3.82 -6.18
CA LEU A 32 2.39 -2.56 -5.63
C LEU A 32 3.92 -2.57 -5.36
N LYS A 33 4.48 -3.68 -4.90
CA LYS A 33 5.93 -3.81 -4.67
C LYS A 33 6.73 -3.65 -5.96
N LEU A 34 6.29 -4.31 -7.04
CA LEU A 34 6.93 -4.20 -8.36
C LEU A 34 6.84 -2.76 -8.91
N PHE A 35 5.75 -2.03 -8.64
CA PHE A 35 5.61 -0.62 -9.04
C PHE A 35 6.44 0.37 -8.24
N THR A 36 6.68 0.09 -6.96
CA THR A 36 7.35 1.02 -6.03
C THR A 36 8.86 0.81 -5.96
N SER A 37 9.36 -0.39 -6.28
CA SER A 37 10.75 -0.76 -5.99
C SER A 37 11.69 -0.89 -7.18
N VAL A 38 11.21 -0.74 -8.42
CA VAL A 38 11.98 -1.11 -9.62
C VAL A 38 12.25 0.13 -10.48
N SER A 39 13.52 0.44 -10.73
CA SER A 39 13.88 1.30 -11.85
C SER A 39 13.41 0.61 -13.13
N SER A 40 12.66 1.30 -13.99
CA SER A 40 12.03 0.74 -15.20
C SER A 40 12.97 -0.12 -16.06
N GLN A 41 14.27 0.12 -16.00
CA GLN A 41 15.34 -0.61 -16.70
C GLN A 41 15.57 -2.06 -16.23
N LYS A 42 15.18 -2.44 -15.00
CA LYS A 42 15.39 -3.78 -14.42
C LYS A 42 14.13 -4.64 -14.31
N PHE A 43 13.08 -4.30 -15.05
CA PHE A 43 11.78 -4.94 -14.92
C PHE A 43 11.76 -6.39 -15.44
N ALA A 44 11.84 -6.59 -16.76
CA ALA A 44 11.78 -7.92 -17.36
C ALA A 44 12.50 -8.02 -18.70
N VAL A 45 13.12 -9.17 -18.96
CA VAL A 45 13.58 -9.60 -20.29
C VAL A 45 12.63 -10.68 -20.79
N ILE A 46 11.99 -10.46 -21.94
CA ILE A 46 10.99 -11.35 -22.52
C ILE A 46 11.53 -11.93 -23.83
N LYS A 47 11.76 -13.24 -23.83
CA LYS A 47 12.05 -14.00 -25.04
C LYS A 47 10.75 -14.43 -25.71
N VAL A 48 10.59 -14.03 -26.96
CA VAL A 48 9.47 -14.42 -27.83
C VAL A 48 9.92 -15.49 -28.82
N GLY A 49 9.25 -16.65 -28.83
CA GLY A 49 9.50 -17.70 -29.82
C GLY A 49 8.86 -17.37 -31.17
N GLY A 50 9.45 -17.86 -32.27
CA GLY A 50 8.95 -17.59 -33.63
C GLY A 50 7.51 -18.04 -33.87
N ALA A 51 7.09 -19.17 -33.29
CA ALA A 51 5.69 -19.62 -33.37
C ALA A 51 4.72 -18.61 -32.75
N ILE A 52 5.11 -17.94 -31.65
CA ILE A 52 4.28 -16.88 -31.03
C ILE A 52 4.07 -15.71 -32.00
N LEU A 53 5.09 -15.33 -32.78
CA LEU A 53 4.96 -14.27 -33.79
C LEU A 53 4.09 -14.66 -34.99
N THR A 54 3.92 -15.97 -35.22
CA THR A 54 3.08 -16.50 -36.29
C THR A 54 1.63 -16.60 -35.82
N ASP A 55 1.41 -17.32 -34.71
CA ASP A 55 0.08 -17.82 -34.33
C ASP A 55 -0.57 -17.01 -33.19
N HIS A 56 0.24 -16.27 -32.42
CA HIS A 56 -0.19 -15.61 -31.18
C HIS A 56 0.22 -14.12 -31.08
N LEU A 57 0.43 -13.48 -32.24
CA LEU A 57 0.95 -12.11 -32.29
C LEU A 57 0.00 -11.11 -31.62
N ASP A 58 -1.31 -11.21 -31.86
CA ASP A 58 -2.31 -10.32 -31.28
C ASP A 58 -2.38 -10.43 -29.76
N GLU A 59 -2.28 -11.66 -29.24
CA GLU A 59 -2.32 -11.92 -27.80
C GLU A 59 -1.07 -11.39 -27.11
N LEU A 60 0.10 -11.59 -27.72
CA LEU A 60 1.35 -10.98 -27.28
C LEU A 60 1.24 -9.45 -27.23
N CYS A 61 0.78 -8.81 -28.30
CA CYS A 61 0.72 -7.36 -28.39
C CYS A 61 -0.25 -6.75 -27.37
N ARG A 62 -1.40 -7.40 -27.10
CA ARG A 62 -2.32 -6.97 -26.04
C ARG A 62 -1.70 -7.08 -24.64
N SER A 63 -1.00 -8.17 -24.36
CA SER A 63 -0.30 -8.34 -23.09
C SER A 63 0.82 -7.30 -22.90
N LEU A 64 1.53 -6.94 -23.97
CA LEU A 64 2.57 -5.89 -23.93
C LEU A 64 1.98 -4.48 -23.80
N LEU A 65 0.87 -4.18 -24.47
CA LEU A 65 0.13 -2.92 -24.30
C LEU A 65 -0.23 -2.70 -22.83
N PHE A 66 -0.73 -3.73 -22.16
CA PHE A 66 -1.07 -3.65 -20.74
C PHE A 66 0.14 -3.26 -19.88
N LEU A 67 1.30 -3.89 -20.09
CA LEU A 67 2.54 -3.54 -19.38
C LEU A 67 2.96 -2.10 -19.67
N TYR A 68 2.87 -1.68 -20.92
CA TYR A 68 3.22 -0.32 -21.35
C TYR A 68 2.34 0.75 -20.69
N GLU A 69 1.02 0.54 -20.63
CA GLU A 69 0.09 1.47 -19.96
C GLU A 69 0.33 1.61 -18.46
N LEU A 70 0.90 0.57 -17.85
CA LEU A 70 1.33 0.55 -16.46
C LEU A 70 2.68 1.24 -16.25
N GLY A 71 3.33 1.75 -17.31
CA GLY A 71 4.64 2.39 -17.26
C GLY A 71 5.80 1.39 -17.13
N LEU A 72 5.58 0.12 -17.49
CA LEU A 72 6.57 -0.94 -17.47
C LEU A 72 7.08 -1.20 -18.89
N TYR A 73 8.40 -1.18 -19.07
CA TYR A 73 9.04 -1.28 -20.37
C TYR A 73 9.83 -2.59 -20.48
N PRO A 74 9.17 -3.72 -20.80
CA PRO A 74 9.87 -4.99 -20.96
C PRO A 74 10.83 -4.96 -22.13
N ILE A 75 11.96 -5.65 -22.00
CA ILE A 75 12.96 -5.77 -23.07
C ILE A 75 12.64 -7.02 -23.86
N ILE A 76 12.29 -6.86 -25.14
CA ILE A 76 11.81 -7.95 -25.98
C ILE A 76 12.95 -8.44 -26.86
N VAL A 77 13.26 -9.74 -26.79
CA VAL A 77 14.15 -10.41 -27.73
C VAL A 77 13.40 -11.53 -28.43
N HIS A 78 13.49 -11.58 -29.75
CA HIS A 78 12.79 -12.61 -30.54
C HIS A 78 13.71 -13.31 -31.53
N GLY A 79 13.25 -14.48 -31.98
CA GLY A 79 13.81 -15.18 -33.13
C GLY A 79 12.70 -15.85 -33.93
N ALA A 80 13.02 -16.36 -35.11
CA ALA A 80 12.05 -16.90 -36.08
C ALA A 80 12.41 -18.30 -36.59
N GLY A 81 12.71 -19.23 -35.67
CA GLY A 81 13.20 -20.58 -36.00
C GLY A 81 12.29 -21.38 -36.95
N PRO A 82 10.99 -21.57 -36.65
CA PRO A 82 10.07 -22.31 -37.52
C PRO A 82 9.86 -21.65 -38.90
N GLN A 83 9.80 -20.32 -38.96
CA GLN A 83 9.71 -19.57 -40.22
C GLN A 83 10.98 -19.75 -41.06
N LEU A 84 12.15 -19.75 -40.42
CA LEU A 84 13.42 -19.92 -41.11
C LEU A 84 13.54 -21.30 -41.76
N ASN A 85 13.11 -22.37 -41.07
CA ASN A 85 13.10 -23.72 -41.66
C ASN A 85 12.27 -23.76 -42.95
N ARG A 86 11.05 -23.21 -42.91
CA ARG A 86 10.16 -23.17 -44.08
C ARG A 86 10.77 -22.39 -45.25
N LEU A 87 11.33 -21.21 -44.98
CA LEU A 87 11.97 -20.40 -46.02
C LEU A 87 13.22 -21.05 -46.63
N LEU A 88 14.00 -21.79 -45.83
CA LEU A 88 15.16 -22.53 -46.34
C LEU A 88 14.71 -23.69 -47.24
N GLU A 89 13.70 -24.45 -46.82
CA GLU A 89 13.11 -25.52 -47.63
C GLU A 89 12.55 -24.99 -48.96
N GLU A 90 11.82 -23.86 -48.94
CA GLU A 90 11.31 -23.18 -50.13
C GLU A 90 12.43 -22.67 -51.05
N ALA A 91 13.57 -22.25 -50.47
CA ALA A 91 14.76 -21.83 -51.20
C ALA A 91 15.61 -23.02 -51.70
N GLY A 92 15.21 -24.27 -51.41
CA GLY A 92 15.96 -25.47 -51.76
C GLY A 92 17.24 -25.69 -50.95
N ILE A 93 17.36 -25.04 -49.78
CA ILE A 93 18.50 -25.16 -48.85
C ILE A 93 18.10 -26.12 -47.74
N GLU A 94 18.74 -27.28 -47.65
CA GLU A 94 18.45 -28.24 -46.59
C GLU A 94 18.96 -27.74 -45.23
N PRO A 95 18.10 -27.58 -44.20
CA PRO A 95 18.53 -27.12 -42.88
C PRO A 95 19.46 -28.13 -42.20
N GLN A 96 20.73 -27.76 -42.00
CA GLN A 96 21.69 -28.59 -41.28
C GLN A 96 21.75 -28.24 -39.79
N PHE A 97 21.66 -29.27 -38.95
CA PHE A 97 21.80 -29.14 -37.50
C PHE A 97 22.89 -30.09 -37.01
N GLU A 98 23.83 -29.55 -36.22
CA GLU A 98 24.86 -30.31 -35.56
C GLU A 98 24.85 -29.95 -34.06
N GLU A 99 24.75 -30.96 -33.20
CA GLU A 99 24.63 -30.77 -31.74
C GLU A 99 23.47 -29.85 -31.32
N GLY A 100 22.39 -29.80 -32.12
CA GLY A 100 21.23 -28.94 -31.89
C GLY A 100 21.42 -27.48 -32.28
N ILE A 101 22.57 -27.13 -32.87
CA ILE A 101 22.88 -25.80 -33.40
C ILE A 101 22.73 -25.83 -34.91
N ARG A 102 22.08 -24.81 -35.48
CA ARG A 102 21.93 -24.66 -36.93
C ARG A 102 23.25 -24.20 -37.53
N VAL A 103 23.84 -25.02 -38.40
CA VAL A 103 24.98 -24.60 -39.23
C VAL A 103 24.49 -23.45 -40.12
N THR A 104 25.13 -22.28 -40.03
CA THR A 104 24.65 -21.07 -40.71
C THR A 104 25.70 -20.59 -41.70
N ASP A 105 25.57 -20.97 -42.97
CA ASP A 105 26.42 -20.47 -44.04
C ASP A 105 26.01 -19.06 -44.51
N ALA A 106 26.75 -18.49 -45.47
CA ALA A 106 26.49 -17.13 -45.95
C ALA A 106 25.08 -16.98 -46.58
N GLN A 107 24.60 -18.01 -47.28
CA GLN A 107 23.29 -18.00 -47.91
C GLN A 107 22.18 -18.08 -46.87
N THR A 108 22.30 -19.01 -45.92
CA THR A 108 21.40 -19.21 -44.78
C THR A 108 21.35 -17.94 -43.91
N LEU A 109 22.49 -17.30 -43.66
CA LEU A 109 22.57 -16.04 -42.90
C LEU A 109 21.81 -14.92 -43.61
N GLY A 110 21.91 -14.82 -44.94
CA GLY A 110 21.18 -13.84 -45.73
C GLY A 110 19.66 -14.01 -45.61
N VAL A 111 19.17 -15.25 -45.70
CA VAL A 111 17.75 -15.58 -45.51
C VAL A 111 17.30 -15.29 -44.07
N ALA A 112 18.09 -15.71 -43.08
CA ALA A 112 17.80 -15.50 -41.66
C ALA A 112 17.71 -14.00 -41.31
N ARG A 113 18.66 -13.18 -41.80
CA ARG A 113 18.66 -11.74 -41.57
C ARG A 113 17.40 -11.08 -42.13
N LYS A 114 17.04 -11.40 -43.37
CA LYS A 114 15.84 -10.85 -44.02
C LYS A 114 14.59 -11.19 -43.21
N LEU A 115 14.42 -12.46 -42.87
CA LEU A 115 13.30 -12.94 -42.07
C LEU A 115 13.22 -12.27 -40.69
N PHE A 116 14.34 -12.17 -39.96
CA PHE A 116 14.32 -11.56 -38.63
C PHE A 116 13.95 -10.08 -38.66
N LEU A 117 14.37 -9.34 -39.70
CA LEU A 117 13.95 -7.95 -39.88
C LEU A 117 12.46 -7.84 -40.22
N GLU A 118 11.93 -8.74 -41.07
CA GLU A 118 10.51 -8.78 -41.41
C GLU A 118 9.62 -9.11 -40.19
N GLU A 119 9.98 -10.14 -39.42
CA GLU A 119 9.26 -10.51 -38.20
C GLU A 119 9.37 -9.44 -37.10
N ASN A 120 10.53 -8.76 -37.01
CA ASN A 120 10.69 -7.63 -36.11
C ASN A 120 9.76 -6.47 -36.47
N LEU A 121 9.71 -6.11 -37.75
CA LEU A 121 8.84 -5.04 -38.25
C LEU A 121 7.37 -5.40 -38.03
N LYS A 122 6.97 -6.64 -38.32
CA LYS A 122 5.61 -7.14 -38.07
C LYS A 122 5.17 -6.97 -36.61
N LEU A 123 6.05 -7.27 -35.65
CA LEU A 123 5.77 -7.07 -34.23
C LEU A 123 5.68 -5.59 -33.86
N VAL A 124 6.61 -4.77 -34.36
CA VAL A 124 6.68 -3.33 -34.10
C VAL A 124 5.47 -2.60 -34.66
N ASP A 125 5.10 -2.86 -35.90
CA ASP A 125 3.93 -2.26 -36.57
C ASP A 125 2.65 -2.61 -35.81
N ARG A 126 2.51 -3.87 -35.40
CA ARG A 126 1.33 -4.30 -34.64
C ARG A 126 1.23 -3.63 -33.27
N LEU A 127 2.36 -3.39 -32.61
CA LEU A 127 2.42 -2.65 -31.34
C LEU A 127 2.12 -1.16 -31.53
N ASP A 128 2.61 -0.56 -32.61
CA ASP A 128 2.37 0.85 -32.96
C ASP A 128 0.88 1.11 -33.28
N GLU A 129 0.23 0.19 -34.00
CA GLU A 129 -1.23 0.22 -34.23
C GLU A 129 -2.05 0.24 -32.93
N LEU A 130 -1.53 -0.39 -31.86
CA LEU A 130 -2.15 -0.40 -30.54
C LEU A 130 -1.75 0.81 -29.67
N GLY A 131 -0.87 1.69 -30.18
CA GLY A 131 -0.40 2.88 -29.48
C GLY A 131 0.78 2.64 -28.52
N VAL A 132 1.47 1.50 -28.64
CA VAL A 132 2.68 1.21 -27.85
C VAL A 132 3.89 1.80 -28.56
N GLN A 133 4.57 2.75 -27.91
CA GLN A 133 5.81 3.30 -28.42
C GLN A 133 6.94 2.26 -28.31
N THR A 134 7.47 1.81 -29.45
CA THR A 134 8.54 0.81 -29.52
C THR A 134 9.79 1.38 -30.20
N ARG A 135 10.94 0.76 -29.95
CA ARG A 135 12.20 1.09 -30.64
C ARG A 135 12.92 -0.19 -31.03
N THR A 136 13.18 -0.35 -32.32
CA THR A 136 14.02 -1.44 -32.82
C THR A 136 15.48 -1.14 -32.53
N LEU A 137 16.20 -2.09 -31.93
CA LEU A 137 17.62 -1.94 -31.60
C LEU A 137 18.47 -3.00 -32.32
N SER A 138 19.49 -2.54 -33.05
CA SER A 138 20.56 -3.35 -33.64
C SER A 138 21.90 -3.06 -32.94
N GLY A 139 22.92 -3.90 -33.16
CA GLY A 139 24.25 -3.71 -32.55
C GLY A 139 24.28 -3.85 -31.02
N VAL A 140 23.26 -4.48 -30.43
CA VAL A 140 23.21 -4.72 -28.98
C VAL A 140 24.13 -5.88 -28.58
N PHE A 141 24.17 -6.93 -29.39
CA PHE A 141 24.97 -8.11 -29.14
C PHE A 141 26.28 -8.04 -29.92
N VAL A 142 27.39 -8.04 -29.20
CA VAL A 142 28.73 -8.23 -29.77
C VAL A 142 29.14 -9.68 -29.53
N ALA A 143 29.61 -10.37 -30.57
CA ALA A 143 29.92 -11.80 -30.53
C ALA A 143 31.16 -12.16 -31.35
N ASP A 144 31.85 -13.21 -30.93
CA ASP A 144 32.84 -13.91 -31.74
C ASP A 144 32.21 -15.13 -32.43
N TYR A 145 32.91 -15.73 -33.40
CA TYR A 145 32.51 -17.02 -33.97
C TYR A 145 32.49 -18.09 -32.87
N LEU A 146 31.39 -18.82 -32.74
CA LEU A 146 31.27 -19.90 -31.77
C LEU A 146 32.24 -21.04 -32.11
N ASP A 147 32.19 -21.49 -33.37
CA ASP A 147 33.20 -22.31 -34.03
C ASP A 147 33.02 -22.09 -35.53
N LYS A 148 34.01 -21.44 -36.15
CA LYS A 148 33.91 -21.03 -37.55
C LYS A 148 34.01 -22.20 -38.52
N GLU A 149 34.75 -23.23 -38.17
CA GLU A 149 34.93 -24.41 -39.04
C GLU A 149 33.71 -25.31 -38.98
N LYS A 150 33.12 -25.45 -37.78
CA LYS A 150 31.98 -26.33 -37.53
C LYS A 150 30.64 -25.69 -37.88
N TRP A 151 30.35 -24.51 -37.33
CA TRP A 151 29.02 -23.88 -37.44
C TRP A 151 28.97 -22.64 -38.33
N GLN A 152 30.11 -22.23 -38.89
CA GLN A 152 30.26 -21.07 -39.77
C GLN A 152 29.80 -19.76 -39.10
N TYR A 153 28.79 -19.06 -39.62
CA TYR A 153 28.35 -17.74 -39.13
C TYR A 153 27.43 -17.83 -37.90
N VAL A 154 27.81 -18.64 -36.92
CA VAL A 154 27.15 -18.73 -35.62
C VAL A 154 28.00 -18.06 -34.56
N GLY A 155 27.36 -17.22 -33.73
CA GLY A 155 28.04 -16.36 -32.77
C GLY A 155 27.96 -16.84 -31.32
N LYS A 156 29.04 -16.58 -30.57
CA LYS A 156 29.09 -16.61 -29.11
C LYS A 156 29.14 -15.16 -28.60
N ILE A 157 28.08 -14.71 -27.96
CA ILE A 157 27.99 -13.36 -27.41
C ILE A 157 29.10 -13.17 -26.36
N THR A 158 29.89 -12.11 -26.54
CA THR A 158 31.00 -11.73 -25.65
C THR A 158 30.67 -10.46 -24.88
N LYS A 159 29.79 -9.60 -25.42
CA LYS A 159 29.40 -8.34 -24.78
C LYS A 159 27.99 -7.92 -25.19
N VAL A 160 27.27 -7.32 -24.24
CA VAL A 160 25.95 -6.70 -24.44
C VAL A 160 26.07 -5.19 -24.23
N ASN A 161 25.66 -4.41 -25.23
CA ASN A 161 25.65 -2.95 -25.15
C ASN A 161 24.34 -2.42 -24.53
N LYS A 162 24.37 -2.15 -23.23
CA LYS A 162 23.20 -1.72 -22.45
C LYS A 162 22.72 -0.29 -22.78
N ALA A 163 23.63 0.58 -23.23
CA ALA A 163 23.34 2.01 -23.35
C ALA A 163 22.18 2.33 -24.31
N ALA A 164 22.03 1.55 -25.39
CA ALA A 164 20.93 1.72 -26.34
C ALA A 164 19.57 1.31 -25.74
N ILE A 165 19.57 0.26 -24.92
CA ILE A 165 18.38 -0.23 -24.20
C ILE A 165 17.97 0.78 -23.13
N GLU A 166 18.91 1.23 -22.31
CA GLU A 166 18.67 2.20 -21.23
C GLU A 166 18.08 3.50 -21.75
N LYS A 167 18.67 4.07 -22.83
CA LYS A 167 18.16 5.28 -23.49
C LYS A 167 16.81 5.08 -24.17
N SER A 168 16.48 3.86 -24.61
CA SER A 168 15.15 3.55 -25.14
C SER A 168 14.10 3.64 -24.02
N ILE A 169 14.39 2.99 -22.88
CA ILE A 169 13.50 2.94 -21.73
C ILE A 169 13.33 4.33 -21.09
N GLU A 170 14.42 5.10 -20.93
CA GLU A 170 14.37 6.47 -20.42
C GLU A 170 13.50 7.40 -21.27
N ALA A 171 13.48 7.18 -22.58
CA ALA A 171 12.64 7.92 -23.51
C ALA A 171 11.20 7.39 -23.61
N GLY A 172 10.84 6.35 -22.83
CA GLY A 172 9.49 5.78 -22.82
C GLY A 172 9.18 4.84 -23.97
N TYR A 173 10.20 4.19 -24.57
CA TYR A 173 10.04 3.22 -25.65
C TYR A 173 10.35 1.80 -25.20
N VAL A 174 9.48 0.84 -25.55
CA VAL A 174 9.71 -0.59 -25.39
C VAL A 174 10.80 -1.05 -26.39
N PRO A 175 11.97 -1.51 -25.93
CA PRO A 175 13.04 -1.94 -26.81
C PRO A 175 12.75 -3.35 -27.38
N VAL A 176 12.80 -3.47 -28.70
CA VAL A 176 12.59 -4.72 -29.44
C VAL A 176 13.88 -5.10 -30.18
N LEU A 177 14.37 -6.31 -29.92
CA LEU A 177 15.65 -6.82 -30.38
C LEU A 177 15.48 -8.12 -31.18
N THR A 178 16.21 -8.23 -32.28
CA THR A 178 16.47 -9.51 -32.95
C THR A 178 17.61 -10.25 -32.23
N SER A 179 17.63 -11.59 -32.25
CA SER A 179 18.74 -12.39 -31.70
C SER A 179 20.01 -12.42 -32.57
N MET A 180 20.22 -11.43 -33.45
CA MET A 180 21.45 -11.33 -34.25
C MET A 180 22.55 -10.62 -33.46
N ALA A 181 23.79 -11.07 -33.66
CA ALA A 181 24.97 -10.44 -33.11
C ALA A 181 25.93 -9.96 -34.21
N GLU A 182 26.83 -9.07 -33.83
CA GLU A 182 27.85 -8.50 -34.71
C GLU A 182 29.24 -8.75 -34.11
N THR A 183 30.22 -9.08 -34.95
CA THR A 183 31.64 -9.07 -34.56
C THR A 183 32.15 -7.64 -34.39
N GLU A 184 33.31 -7.45 -33.77
CA GLU A 184 33.91 -6.11 -33.65
C GLU A 184 34.21 -5.45 -35.01
N ASP A 185 34.43 -6.23 -36.07
CA ASP A 185 34.61 -5.75 -37.44
C ASP A 185 33.26 -5.58 -38.21
N GLY A 186 32.12 -5.76 -37.55
CA GLY A 186 30.79 -5.48 -38.09
C GLY A 186 30.18 -6.61 -38.94
N ARG A 187 30.68 -7.85 -38.83
CA ARG A 187 30.07 -9.01 -39.51
C ARG A 187 28.93 -9.56 -38.69
N LEU A 188 27.82 -9.86 -39.35
CA LEU A 188 26.66 -10.46 -38.70
C LEU A 188 26.88 -11.94 -38.41
N LEU A 189 26.39 -12.37 -37.25
CA LEU A 189 26.38 -13.75 -36.78
C LEU A 189 24.98 -14.11 -36.27
N ASN A 190 24.58 -15.34 -36.56
CA ASN A 190 23.36 -15.92 -36.03
C ASN A 190 23.58 -16.37 -34.57
N VAL A 191 22.66 -16.03 -33.67
CA VAL A 191 22.70 -16.48 -32.27
C VAL A 191 21.34 -17.06 -31.87
N ASN A 192 21.36 -18.13 -31.07
CA ASN A 192 20.16 -18.70 -30.49
C ASN A 192 19.45 -17.66 -29.61
N ALA A 193 18.16 -17.45 -29.83
CA ALA A 193 17.36 -16.48 -29.08
C ALA A 193 17.29 -16.76 -27.58
N ASP A 194 17.38 -18.02 -27.14
CA ASP A 194 17.40 -18.36 -25.71
C ASP A 194 18.75 -17.97 -25.08
N VAL A 195 19.85 -18.11 -25.82
CA VAL A 195 21.20 -17.64 -25.43
C VAL A 195 21.24 -16.11 -25.40
N ALA A 196 20.70 -15.45 -26.42
CA ALA A 196 20.61 -13.99 -26.47
C ALA A 196 19.81 -13.42 -25.30
N ALA A 197 18.68 -14.05 -24.95
CA ALA A 197 17.88 -13.68 -23.78
C ALA A 197 18.65 -13.89 -22.46
N ALA A 198 19.38 -15.00 -22.34
CA ALA A 198 20.21 -15.28 -21.17
C ALA A 198 21.32 -14.22 -21.00
N GLU A 199 22.03 -13.86 -22.08
CA GLU A 199 23.09 -12.86 -22.03
C GLU A 199 22.55 -11.44 -21.76
N LEU A 200 21.38 -11.09 -22.30
CA LEU A 200 20.67 -9.87 -21.89
C LEU A 200 20.36 -9.89 -20.40
N ALA A 201 19.84 -11.00 -19.88
CA ALA A 201 19.50 -11.13 -18.48
C ALA A 201 20.75 -11.04 -17.58
N ARG A 202 21.86 -11.69 -17.93
CA ARG A 202 23.15 -11.55 -17.22
C ARG A 202 23.65 -10.11 -17.22
N ALA A 203 23.48 -9.41 -18.33
CA ALA A 203 23.91 -8.02 -18.45
C ALA A 203 23.02 -7.08 -17.62
N LEU A 204 21.71 -7.28 -17.58
CA LEU A 204 20.76 -6.31 -17.02
C LEU A 204 20.29 -6.63 -15.61
N GLU A 205 20.45 -7.88 -15.17
CA GLU A 205 19.97 -8.41 -13.89
C GLU A 205 18.48 -8.08 -13.62
N PRO A 206 17.56 -8.48 -14.52
CA PRO A 206 16.14 -8.19 -14.36
C PRO A 206 15.52 -9.04 -13.24
N LEU A 207 14.43 -8.57 -12.64
CA LEU A 207 13.66 -9.36 -11.67
C LEU A 207 13.02 -10.59 -12.30
N LYS A 208 12.58 -10.46 -13.56
CA LYS A 208 11.88 -11.51 -14.31
C LYS A 208 12.54 -11.75 -15.66
N VAL A 209 12.81 -13.01 -15.96
CA VAL A 209 13.15 -13.46 -17.32
C VAL A 209 12.00 -14.34 -17.79
N VAL A 210 11.37 -14.01 -18.91
CA VAL A 210 10.16 -14.69 -19.38
C VAL A 210 10.44 -15.34 -20.72
N TYR A 211 10.21 -16.65 -20.82
CA TYR A 211 10.24 -17.40 -22.07
C TYR A 211 8.81 -17.71 -22.51
N LEU A 212 8.36 -17.06 -23.57
CA LEU A 212 7.03 -17.32 -24.13
C LEU A 212 7.03 -18.58 -24.99
N SER A 213 6.03 -19.43 -24.78
CA SER A 213 5.84 -20.69 -25.50
C SER A 213 4.37 -21.03 -25.68
N GLU A 214 4.02 -21.71 -26.77
CA GLU A 214 2.64 -22.13 -27.06
C GLU A 214 2.09 -23.10 -26.00
N LYS A 215 2.95 -23.97 -25.45
CA LYS A 215 2.53 -24.92 -24.42
C LYS A 215 2.28 -24.28 -23.06
N GLY A 216 2.82 -23.08 -22.82
CA GLY A 216 2.61 -22.33 -21.59
C GLY A 216 3.14 -22.99 -20.31
N GLY A 217 4.25 -23.72 -20.40
CA GLY A 217 4.90 -24.35 -19.24
C GLY A 217 5.70 -25.61 -19.59
N LEU A 218 6.29 -26.19 -18.55
CA LEU A 218 6.89 -27.53 -18.53
C LEU A 218 5.89 -28.53 -17.94
N PHE A 219 6.01 -29.79 -18.34
CA PHE A 219 5.10 -30.86 -17.95
C PHE A 219 5.90 -32.04 -17.39
N ASP A 220 5.32 -32.71 -16.39
CA ASP A 220 5.89 -33.90 -15.78
C ASP A 220 5.58 -35.19 -16.56
N GLY A 221 5.98 -36.34 -16.01
CA GLY A 221 5.74 -37.65 -16.61
C GLY A 221 4.27 -38.05 -16.73
N GLU A 222 3.39 -37.44 -15.95
CA GLU A 222 1.94 -37.64 -15.98
C GLU A 222 1.22 -36.62 -16.89
N LYS A 223 2.00 -35.79 -17.60
CA LYS A 223 1.54 -34.67 -18.43
C LYS A 223 0.81 -33.59 -17.62
N GLN A 224 1.06 -33.51 -16.32
CA GLN A 224 0.60 -32.40 -15.50
C GLN A 224 1.58 -31.23 -15.62
N LYS A 225 1.03 -30.01 -15.63
CA LYS A 225 1.84 -28.79 -15.73
C LYS A 225 2.60 -28.58 -14.42
N ILE A 226 3.91 -28.39 -14.49
CA ILE A 226 4.75 -28.06 -13.35
C ILE A 226 4.57 -26.56 -13.07
N SER A 227 4.03 -26.19 -11.92
CA SER A 227 3.80 -24.78 -11.58
C SER A 227 5.07 -24.07 -11.12
N HIS A 228 5.92 -24.73 -10.34
CA HIS A 228 7.16 -24.17 -9.81
C HIS A 228 8.31 -25.19 -9.77
N ILE A 229 9.54 -24.70 -9.85
CA ILE A 229 10.77 -25.48 -9.65
C ILE A 229 11.72 -24.69 -8.73
N ASN A 230 12.08 -25.29 -7.59
CA ASN A 230 13.14 -24.80 -6.70
C ASN A 230 14.47 -25.49 -7.04
N LEU A 231 15.36 -24.83 -7.77
CA LEU A 231 16.57 -25.47 -8.29
C LEU A 231 17.55 -25.95 -7.21
N ASP A 232 17.71 -25.21 -6.10
CA ASP A 232 18.67 -25.60 -5.05
C ASP A 232 18.27 -26.92 -4.36
N GLU A 233 16.97 -27.29 -4.40
CA GLU A 233 16.43 -28.50 -3.77
C GLU A 233 16.12 -29.61 -4.78
N GLU A 234 15.42 -29.26 -5.86
CA GLU A 234 14.78 -30.25 -6.74
C GLU A 234 15.64 -30.62 -7.94
N PHE A 235 16.66 -29.83 -8.30
CA PHE A 235 17.39 -29.98 -9.57
C PHE A 235 17.94 -31.40 -9.76
N SER A 236 18.68 -31.93 -8.79
CA SER A 236 19.28 -33.27 -8.89
C SER A 236 18.23 -34.38 -9.06
N GLN A 237 17.09 -34.27 -8.37
CA GLN A 237 16.00 -35.23 -8.46
C GLN A 237 15.26 -35.12 -9.79
N LEU A 238 15.00 -33.90 -10.27
CA LEU A 238 14.37 -33.63 -11.57
C LEU A 238 15.23 -34.16 -12.73
N MET A 239 16.55 -33.96 -12.65
CA MET A 239 17.48 -34.42 -13.69
C MET A 239 17.56 -35.96 -13.76
N SER A 240 17.36 -36.66 -12.64
CA SER A 240 17.37 -38.13 -12.59
C SER A 240 16.05 -38.78 -13.01
N GLN A 241 14.96 -38.01 -13.17
CA GLN A 241 13.67 -38.56 -13.58
C GLN A 241 13.70 -39.12 -15.01
N PRO A 242 13.14 -40.33 -15.27
CA PRO A 242 13.10 -40.92 -16.61
C PRO A 242 12.30 -40.10 -17.62
N TRP A 243 11.27 -39.38 -17.17
CA TRP A 243 10.40 -38.56 -18.02
C TRP A 243 11.03 -37.21 -18.41
N CYS A 244 12.12 -36.79 -17.76
CA CYS A 244 12.82 -35.56 -18.08
C CYS A 244 13.64 -35.74 -19.37
N GLN A 245 12.94 -35.68 -20.51
CA GLN A 245 13.48 -35.87 -21.85
C GLN A 245 14.59 -34.85 -22.17
N TYR A 246 15.41 -35.15 -23.19
CA TYR A 246 16.58 -34.36 -23.58
C TYR A 246 16.30 -32.84 -23.70
N GLY A 247 15.21 -32.44 -24.35
CA GLY A 247 14.84 -31.02 -24.50
C GLY A 247 14.46 -30.33 -23.18
N THR A 248 13.64 -30.96 -22.34
CA THR A 248 13.27 -30.44 -21.01
C THR A 248 14.49 -30.36 -20.10
N ARG A 249 15.34 -31.38 -20.13
CA ARG A 249 16.59 -31.45 -19.37
C ARG A 249 17.55 -30.33 -19.74
N LEU A 250 17.78 -30.12 -21.04
CA LEU A 250 18.65 -29.04 -21.53
C LEU A 250 18.14 -27.68 -21.07
N LYS A 251 16.83 -27.43 -21.21
CA LYS A 251 16.22 -26.15 -20.84
C LYS A 251 16.32 -25.85 -19.34
N ILE A 252 16.08 -26.84 -18.47
CA ILE A 252 16.25 -26.65 -17.02
C ILE A 252 17.73 -26.41 -16.67
N LYS A 253 18.66 -27.09 -17.35
CA LYS A 253 20.10 -26.89 -17.13
C LYS A 253 20.54 -25.47 -17.52
N GLU A 254 20.15 -24.99 -18.70
CA GLU A 254 20.46 -23.62 -19.16
C GLU A 254 19.85 -22.56 -18.22
N ILE A 255 18.62 -22.77 -17.77
CA ILE A 255 17.96 -21.88 -16.81
C ILE A 255 18.68 -21.89 -15.46
N LYS A 256 19.18 -23.05 -15.00
CA LYS A 256 20.01 -23.12 -13.80
C LYS A 256 21.30 -22.32 -13.97
N GLU A 257 22.02 -22.53 -15.06
CA GLU A 257 23.27 -21.82 -15.35
C GLU A 257 23.06 -20.30 -15.48
N LEU A 258 21.89 -19.86 -15.97
CA LEU A 258 21.50 -18.46 -15.96
C LEU A 258 21.27 -17.96 -14.52
N LEU A 259 20.36 -18.61 -13.80
CA LEU A 259 19.93 -18.19 -12.47
C LEU A 259 21.08 -18.24 -11.43
N ASP A 260 22.04 -19.15 -11.58
CA ASP A 260 23.25 -19.22 -10.74
C ASP A 260 24.07 -17.92 -10.79
N THR A 261 24.01 -17.17 -11.90
CA THR A 261 24.71 -15.88 -12.06
C THR A 261 23.87 -14.66 -11.72
N LEU A 262 22.55 -14.82 -11.58
CA LEU A 262 21.63 -13.74 -11.26
C LEU A 262 21.41 -13.65 -9.73
N PRO A 263 20.96 -12.49 -9.23
CA PRO A 263 20.52 -12.37 -7.84
C PRO A 263 19.44 -13.40 -7.49
N ARG A 264 19.41 -13.93 -6.26
CA ARG A 264 18.41 -14.90 -5.79
C ARG A 264 16.95 -14.41 -5.90
N THR A 265 16.75 -13.09 -5.96
CA THR A 265 15.45 -12.45 -6.18
C THR A 265 14.93 -12.61 -7.61
N SER A 266 15.79 -12.98 -8.55
CA SER A 266 15.45 -13.16 -9.96
C SER A 266 14.77 -14.51 -10.18
N SER A 267 13.83 -14.54 -11.12
CA SER A 267 13.15 -15.78 -11.50
C SER A 267 12.99 -15.87 -13.01
N VAL A 268 12.93 -17.10 -13.50
CA VAL A 268 12.63 -17.42 -14.90
C VAL A 268 11.21 -17.97 -14.98
N ALA A 269 10.40 -17.54 -15.93
CA ALA A 269 9.06 -18.07 -16.14
C ALA A 269 8.88 -18.57 -17.57
N ILE A 270 8.26 -19.74 -17.73
CA ILE A 270 7.89 -20.30 -19.04
C ILE A 270 6.37 -20.33 -19.13
N ILE A 271 5.81 -19.48 -19.98
CA ILE A 271 4.36 -19.20 -20.00
C ILE A 271 3.81 -18.99 -21.41
N HIS A 272 2.48 -18.97 -21.51
CA HIS A 272 1.77 -18.57 -22.73
C HIS A 272 1.62 -17.03 -22.77
N PRO A 273 1.55 -16.38 -23.95
CA PRO A 273 1.37 -14.92 -24.04
C PRO A 273 0.15 -14.36 -23.29
N ASN A 274 -0.97 -15.08 -23.27
CA ASN A 274 -2.19 -14.70 -22.52
C ASN A 274 -1.98 -14.66 -21.00
N ASP A 275 -1.00 -15.39 -20.52
CA ASP A 275 -0.71 -15.59 -19.11
C ASP A 275 0.36 -14.62 -18.59
N LEU A 276 0.91 -13.76 -19.47
CA LEU A 276 2.00 -12.83 -19.15
C LEU A 276 1.67 -11.92 -17.97
N GLN A 277 0.47 -11.36 -17.95
CA GLN A 277 0.00 -10.53 -16.83
C GLN A 277 -0.14 -11.32 -15.53
N LYS A 278 -0.62 -12.57 -15.60
CA LYS A 278 -0.84 -13.36 -14.39
C LYS A 278 0.53 -13.75 -13.79
N GLU A 279 1.44 -14.22 -14.63
CA GLU A 279 2.78 -14.64 -14.19
C GLU A 279 3.66 -13.50 -13.65
N LEU A 280 3.61 -12.32 -14.26
CA LEU A 280 4.46 -11.21 -13.84
C LEU A 280 4.04 -10.64 -12.48
N PHE A 281 2.80 -10.87 -12.06
CA PHE A 281 2.23 -10.18 -10.91
C PHE A 281 1.50 -11.08 -9.90
N THR A 282 1.39 -12.39 -10.14
CA THR A 282 0.82 -13.35 -9.18
C THR A 282 1.77 -14.50 -8.87
N ASP A 283 1.76 -14.94 -7.61
CA ASP A 283 2.51 -16.12 -7.15
C ASP A 283 1.84 -17.45 -7.55
N SER A 284 0.52 -17.42 -7.82
CA SER A 284 -0.23 -18.56 -8.34
C SER A 284 0.30 -19.02 -9.70
N GLY A 285 0.93 -18.10 -10.45
CA GLY A 285 1.51 -18.35 -11.75
C GLY A 285 0.48 -18.84 -12.77
N ALA A 286 0.92 -19.00 -14.00
CA ALA A 286 0.09 -19.60 -15.06
C ALA A 286 0.86 -20.54 -15.98
N GLY A 287 2.19 -20.53 -15.88
CA GLY A 287 3.05 -21.56 -16.45
C GLY A 287 3.98 -22.16 -15.41
N THR A 288 5.25 -22.33 -15.79
CA THR A 288 6.28 -22.87 -14.90
C THR A 288 7.22 -21.77 -14.45
N MET A 289 7.21 -21.46 -13.16
CA MET A 289 8.14 -20.53 -12.55
C MET A 289 9.36 -21.27 -11.98
N ILE A 290 10.55 -20.91 -12.44
CA ILE A 290 11.82 -21.51 -12.04
C ILE A 290 12.64 -20.46 -11.31
N ARG A 291 13.18 -20.85 -10.16
CA ARG A 291 14.00 -19.99 -9.30
C ARG A 291 15.10 -20.83 -8.67
N ARG A 292 16.15 -20.16 -8.19
CA ARG A 292 17.11 -20.83 -7.30
C ARG A 292 16.43 -21.35 -6.04
N GLY A 293 15.49 -20.54 -5.53
CA GLY A 293 14.80 -20.73 -4.26
C GLY A 293 15.78 -20.79 -3.09
N ASP A 294 15.29 -21.23 -1.94
CA ASP A 294 16.10 -21.42 -0.75
C ASP A 294 16.09 -22.90 -0.37
N LYS A 295 17.25 -23.41 0.06
CA LYS A 295 17.34 -24.79 0.56
C LYS A 295 16.66 -24.86 1.91
N ILE A 296 15.65 -25.74 2.02
CA ILE A 296 14.99 -26.01 3.29
C ILE A 296 15.89 -26.91 4.13
N GLN A 297 16.23 -26.45 5.32
CA GLN A 297 16.95 -27.21 6.33
C GLN A 297 15.94 -27.93 7.22
N LYS A 298 16.21 -29.20 7.51
CA LYS A 298 15.47 -30.00 8.48
C LYS A 298 16.38 -30.33 9.66
N VAL A 299 15.90 -30.06 10.86
CA VAL A 299 16.60 -30.40 12.10
C VAL A 299 15.65 -31.02 13.11
N THR A 300 16.19 -31.86 14.00
CA THR A 300 15.41 -32.58 15.02
C THR A 300 15.90 -32.32 16.45
N SER A 301 16.98 -31.56 16.61
CA SER A 301 17.50 -31.09 17.90
C SER A 301 17.75 -29.59 17.86
N VAL A 302 17.62 -28.93 19.02
CA VAL A 302 17.90 -27.49 19.18
C VAL A 302 19.36 -27.17 18.84
N THR A 303 20.29 -28.09 19.12
CA THR A 303 21.72 -27.93 18.83
C THR A 303 22.03 -27.87 17.33
N ASP A 304 21.17 -28.48 16.51
CA ASP A 304 21.43 -28.68 15.08
C ASP A 304 21.13 -27.41 14.26
N PHE A 305 20.48 -26.41 14.85
CA PHE A 305 20.23 -25.10 14.22
C PHE A 305 21.52 -24.28 14.03
N GLY A 306 22.64 -24.67 14.66
CA GLY A 306 23.93 -23.97 14.62
C GLY A 306 23.95 -22.68 15.44
N ASP A 307 23.02 -21.75 15.17
CA ASP A 307 22.85 -20.48 15.89
C ASP A 307 21.48 -20.41 16.58
N VAL A 308 21.47 -20.79 17.85
CA VAL A 308 20.27 -20.75 18.70
C VAL A 308 19.78 -19.32 18.94
N SER A 309 20.67 -18.31 18.92
CA SER A 309 20.28 -16.90 19.07
C SER A 309 19.45 -16.43 17.88
N ARG A 310 19.80 -16.89 16.68
CA ARG A 310 19.03 -16.62 15.46
C ARG A 310 17.66 -17.30 15.45
N LEU A 311 17.57 -18.53 15.99
CA LEU A 311 16.30 -19.22 16.21
C LEU A 311 15.41 -18.44 17.19
N LYS A 312 15.96 -18.00 18.34
CA LYS A 312 15.26 -17.15 19.32
C LYS A 312 14.74 -15.87 18.68
N ALA A 313 15.61 -15.14 17.97
CA ALA A 313 15.24 -13.91 17.28
C ALA A 313 14.11 -14.14 16.27
N THR A 314 14.14 -15.27 15.54
CA THR A 314 13.09 -15.63 14.57
C THR A 314 11.75 -15.91 15.27
N LEU A 315 11.76 -16.64 16.38
CA LEU A 315 10.56 -16.96 17.16
C LEU A 315 9.99 -15.71 17.89
N ILE A 316 10.82 -14.72 18.20
CA ILE A 316 10.41 -13.45 18.83
C ILE A 316 9.89 -12.44 17.79
N ARG A 317 10.41 -12.48 16.56
CA ARG A 317 10.21 -11.48 15.49
C ARG A 317 8.75 -11.04 15.28
N ASP A 318 7.80 -11.95 15.43
CA ASP A 318 6.37 -11.71 15.19
C ASP A 318 5.52 -11.86 16.47
N ARG A 319 6.14 -11.81 17.66
CA ARG A 319 5.49 -12.10 18.95
C ARG A 319 5.79 -11.04 20.02
N GLU A 320 4.78 -10.28 20.43
CA GLU A 320 4.89 -9.19 21.41
C GLU A 320 4.33 -9.60 22.79
N GLY A 321 5.15 -9.44 23.84
CA GLY A 321 4.75 -9.62 25.23
C GLY A 321 5.90 -9.27 26.18
N PRO A 322 5.63 -8.73 27.39
CA PRO A 322 6.66 -8.33 28.36
C PRO A 322 7.54 -9.48 28.89
N ASP A 323 7.28 -10.72 28.47
CA ASP A 323 7.98 -11.95 28.86
C ASP A 323 8.24 -12.88 27.65
N ALA A 324 8.21 -12.34 26.42
CA ALA A 324 8.31 -13.12 25.19
C ALA A 324 9.65 -13.87 25.07
N GLU A 325 10.76 -13.21 25.44
CA GLU A 325 12.10 -13.80 25.43
C GLU A 325 12.19 -14.96 26.44
N ALA A 326 11.78 -14.74 27.69
CA ALA A 326 11.77 -15.79 28.72
C ALA A 326 10.75 -16.91 28.45
N THR A 327 9.67 -16.64 27.69
CA THR A 327 8.71 -17.66 27.26
C THR A 327 9.27 -18.48 26.10
N VAL A 328 9.95 -17.84 25.15
CA VAL A 328 10.67 -18.53 24.06
C VAL A 328 11.79 -19.37 24.64
N ASP A 329 12.53 -18.88 25.64
CA ASP A 329 13.56 -19.65 26.34
C ASP A 329 12.98 -20.91 26.99
N ARG A 330 11.93 -20.77 27.81
CA ARG A 330 11.22 -21.92 28.41
C ARG A 330 10.63 -22.88 27.38
N TRP A 331 10.29 -22.39 26.19
CA TRP A 331 9.77 -23.23 25.11
C TRP A 331 10.89 -23.93 24.34
N ILE A 332 12.05 -23.29 24.18
CA ILE A 332 13.25 -23.94 23.64
C ILE A 332 13.73 -25.03 24.59
N ASP A 333 13.71 -24.80 25.92
CA ASP A 333 14.01 -25.83 26.91
C ASP A 333 13.03 -27.01 26.78
N PHE A 334 11.73 -26.71 26.62
CA PHE A 334 10.72 -27.74 26.34
C PHE A 334 10.99 -28.50 25.04
N LEU A 335 11.38 -27.82 23.95
CA LEU A 335 11.76 -28.47 22.69
C LEU A 335 13.02 -29.33 22.84
N ALA A 336 13.96 -28.96 23.71
CA ALA A 336 15.14 -29.78 23.98
C ALA A 336 14.78 -31.11 24.66
N GLU A 337 13.70 -31.14 25.44
CA GLU A 337 13.24 -32.32 26.17
C GLU A 337 12.19 -33.16 25.41
N ASN A 338 11.65 -32.66 24.30
CA ASN A 338 10.56 -33.30 23.55
C ASN A 338 10.93 -33.51 22.08
N PRO A 339 10.53 -34.63 21.45
CA PRO A 339 10.81 -34.85 20.04
C PRO A 339 10.08 -33.81 19.16
N PHE A 340 10.80 -33.21 18.21
CA PHE A 340 10.24 -32.31 17.20
C PHE A 340 10.96 -32.45 15.86
N SER A 341 10.37 -31.90 14.80
CA SER A 341 11.04 -31.66 13.53
C SER A 341 10.82 -30.21 13.12
N ALA A 342 11.90 -29.49 12.84
CA ALA A 342 11.85 -28.11 12.38
C ALA A 342 12.31 -27.99 10.94
N TYR A 343 11.64 -27.12 10.19
CA TYR A 343 11.85 -26.86 8.77
C TYR A 343 11.97 -25.36 8.56
N TYR A 344 13.07 -24.91 7.96
CA TYR A 344 13.32 -23.48 7.73
C TYR A 344 14.22 -23.23 6.53
N ASP A 345 14.12 -22.04 5.94
CA ASP A 345 15.06 -21.59 4.91
C ASP A 345 16.35 -21.02 5.52
N GLU A 346 17.44 -20.99 4.76
CA GLU A 346 18.75 -20.47 5.20
C GLU A 346 18.69 -19.02 5.74
N ALA A 347 17.76 -18.20 5.24
CA ALA A 347 17.57 -16.82 5.68
C ALA A 347 16.64 -16.70 6.92
N MET A 348 16.04 -17.78 7.41
CA MET A 348 15.02 -17.81 8.48
C MET A 348 13.81 -16.91 8.17
N GLN A 349 13.47 -16.78 6.88
CA GLN A 349 12.27 -16.06 6.44
C GLN A 349 10.98 -16.83 6.75
N CYS A 350 11.04 -18.15 6.85
CA CYS A 350 9.98 -19.08 7.21
C CYS A 350 10.53 -20.16 8.14
N LEU A 351 9.87 -20.40 9.27
CA LEU A 351 10.19 -21.46 10.22
C LEU A 351 8.91 -22.20 10.60
N ALA A 352 8.88 -23.51 10.36
CA ALA A 352 7.83 -24.42 10.81
C ALA A 352 8.41 -25.42 11.82
N ILE A 353 7.73 -25.62 12.96
CA ILE A 353 8.12 -26.64 13.94
C ILE A 353 6.92 -27.57 14.16
N VAL A 354 7.13 -28.85 13.91
CA VAL A 354 6.13 -29.90 13.97
C VAL A 354 6.47 -30.86 15.12
N MET A 355 5.47 -31.14 15.94
CA MET A 355 5.54 -32.14 17.00
C MET A 355 4.93 -33.45 16.46
N PRO A 356 5.66 -34.57 16.48
CA PRO A 356 5.12 -35.86 16.06
C PRO A 356 4.04 -36.37 17.03
N PRO A 357 3.23 -37.37 16.61
CA PRO A 357 2.24 -38.01 17.48
C PRO A 357 2.96 -38.77 18.61
N ALA A 358 2.99 -38.17 19.80
CA ALA A 358 3.60 -38.71 21.02
C ALA A 358 3.01 -38.01 22.27
N ASN A 359 3.19 -38.59 23.46
CA ASN A 359 2.76 -38.01 24.75
C ASN A 359 1.27 -37.64 24.81
N GLY A 360 0.39 -38.55 24.37
CA GLY A 360 -1.07 -38.34 24.40
C GLY A 360 -1.66 -37.60 23.18
N ARG A 361 -0.83 -37.18 22.21
CA ARG A 361 -1.32 -36.60 20.93
C ARG A 361 -1.63 -37.70 19.91
N ALA A 362 -2.88 -37.73 19.45
CA ALA A 362 -3.33 -38.67 18.43
C ALA A 362 -2.79 -38.34 17.01
N MET A 363 -2.41 -37.08 16.76
CA MET A 363 -1.98 -36.59 15.45
C MET A 363 -0.75 -35.69 15.53
N ALA A 364 0.03 -35.64 14.44
CA ALA A 364 1.12 -34.67 14.32
C ALA A 364 0.56 -33.25 14.34
N THR A 365 1.25 -32.35 15.03
CA THR A 365 0.77 -30.99 15.28
C THR A 365 1.80 -29.96 14.83
N LEU A 366 1.38 -28.97 14.05
CA LEU A 366 2.21 -27.79 13.78
C LEU A 366 2.20 -26.89 15.01
N ALA A 367 3.29 -26.91 15.77
CA ALA A 367 3.42 -26.16 17.02
C ALA A 367 3.65 -24.67 16.77
N THR A 368 4.34 -24.32 15.67
CA THR A 368 4.51 -22.92 15.23
C THR A 368 4.78 -22.87 13.73
N LEU A 369 4.30 -21.80 13.10
CA LEU A 369 4.68 -21.38 11.75
C LEU A 369 4.92 -19.88 11.76
N THR A 370 6.16 -19.45 11.57
CA THR A 370 6.56 -18.04 11.60
C THR A 370 7.12 -17.65 10.24
N ILE A 371 6.50 -16.67 9.58
CA ILE A 371 6.81 -16.29 8.20
C ILE A 371 6.90 -14.76 8.09
N THR A 372 8.03 -14.25 7.60
CA THR A 372 8.19 -12.82 7.29
C THR A 372 7.28 -12.40 6.13
N LYS A 373 6.97 -11.09 6.05
CA LYS A 373 6.34 -10.51 4.85
C LYS A 373 7.08 -10.85 3.56
N SER A 374 8.42 -10.89 3.59
CA SER A 374 9.22 -11.30 2.43
C SER A 374 8.97 -12.77 2.09
N GLY A 375 9.03 -13.67 3.08
CA GLY A 375 8.82 -15.11 2.89
C GLY A 375 7.43 -15.48 2.39
N TRP A 376 6.40 -14.71 2.77
CA TRP A 376 5.06 -14.80 2.18
C TRP A 376 5.07 -14.42 0.69
N LEU A 377 5.77 -13.35 0.31
CA LEU A 377 5.82 -12.85 -1.08
C LEU A 377 6.80 -13.60 -1.98
N THR A 378 7.73 -14.36 -1.42
CA THR A 378 8.73 -15.13 -2.16
C THR A 378 8.42 -16.62 -2.12
N ASN A 379 7.17 -17.03 -1.92
CA ASN A 379 6.73 -18.43 -1.98
C ASN A 379 7.57 -19.42 -1.13
N ILE A 380 8.23 -18.95 -0.07
CA ILE A 380 9.03 -19.79 0.82
C ILE A 380 8.11 -20.61 1.74
N ALA A 381 6.98 -20.02 2.13
CA ALA A 381 5.94 -20.68 2.91
C ALA A 381 5.46 -21.99 2.24
N GLU A 382 5.28 -21.99 0.92
CA GLU A 382 4.92 -23.18 0.15
C GLU A 382 5.97 -24.28 0.24
N ASN A 383 7.24 -23.93 0.02
CA ASN A 383 8.33 -24.89 0.06
C ASN A 383 8.45 -25.55 1.44
N VAL A 384 8.40 -24.74 2.51
CA VAL A 384 8.47 -25.25 3.88
C VAL A 384 7.27 -26.14 4.19
N PHE A 385 6.06 -25.75 3.79
CA PHE A 385 4.86 -26.55 4.04
C PHE A 385 4.83 -27.85 3.21
N ALA A 386 5.35 -27.84 1.98
CA ALA A 386 5.53 -29.04 1.16
C ALA A 386 6.52 -30.03 1.80
N ALA A 387 7.64 -29.54 2.34
CA ALA A 387 8.60 -30.35 3.09
C ALA A 387 7.96 -30.97 4.34
N VAL A 388 7.14 -30.20 5.07
CA VAL A 388 6.35 -30.70 6.21
C VAL A 388 5.38 -31.79 5.77
N LYS A 389 4.62 -31.58 4.69
CA LYS A 389 3.61 -32.53 4.19
C LYS A 389 4.21 -33.85 3.72
N LYS A 390 5.43 -33.81 3.19
CA LYS A 390 6.19 -35.02 2.79
C LYS A 390 6.50 -35.92 3.98
N ASP A 391 6.88 -35.34 5.11
CA ASP A 391 7.26 -36.09 6.31
C ASP A 391 6.05 -36.40 7.22
N TYR A 392 5.01 -35.56 7.17
CA TYR A 392 3.79 -35.70 7.96
C TYR A 392 2.56 -35.69 7.03
N PRO A 393 2.13 -36.87 6.54
CA PRO A 393 0.96 -37.00 5.66
C PRO A 393 -0.37 -36.61 6.31
N SER A 394 -0.41 -36.51 7.64
CA SER A 394 -1.56 -36.09 8.43
C SER A 394 -1.12 -35.08 9.49
N LEU A 395 -1.75 -33.91 9.55
CA LEU A 395 -1.31 -32.78 10.40
C LEU A 395 -2.51 -31.94 10.85
N VAL A 396 -2.43 -31.42 12.07
CA VAL A 396 -3.37 -30.44 12.62
C VAL A 396 -2.65 -29.15 13.06
N TRP A 397 -3.31 -28.00 12.90
CA TRP A 397 -2.79 -26.70 13.34
C TRP A 397 -3.90 -25.69 13.65
N THR A 398 -3.57 -24.62 14.38
CA THR A 398 -4.54 -23.57 14.74
C THR A 398 -4.08 -22.19 14.30
N VAL A 399 -4.98 -21.44 13.68
CA VAL A 399 -4.76 -20.07 13.16
C VAL A 399 -5.72 -19.11 13.86
N ASN A 400 -5.35 -17.83 13.97
CA ASN A 400 -6.26 -16.81 14.50
C ASN A 400 -7.26 -16.44 13.38
N GLU A 401 -8.54 -16.28 13.69
CA GLU A 401 -9.54 -15.90 12.68
C GLU A 401 -9.24 -14.53 12.03
N ALA A 402 -8.51 -13.66 12.72
CA ALA A 402 -8.08 -12.36 12.21
C ALA A 402 -6.74 -12.39 11.44
N ASP A 403 -6.16 -13.57 11.18
CA ASP A 403 -4.90 -13.69 10.42
C ASP A 403 -5.07 -13.21 8.98
N GLU A 404 -4.14 -12.36 8.50
CA GLU A 404 -4.21 -11.78 7.17
C GLU A 404 -4.07 -12.81 6.03
N ASN A 405 -3.49 -13.98 6.33
CA ASN A 405 -3.24 -15.06 5.37
C ASN A 405 -4.19 -16.26 5.56
N LEU A 406 -5.32 -16.07 6.23
CA LEU A 406 -6.27 -17.14 6.54
C LEU A 406 -6.70 -17.94 5.30
N THR A 407 -6.91 -17.27 4.15
CA THR A 407 -7.25 -17.90 2.86
C THR A 407 -6.21 -18.94 2.42
N TRP A 408 -4.92 -18.68 2.64
CA TRP A 408 -3.86 -19.62 2.31
C TRP A 408 -3.96 -20.90 3.14
N PHE A 409 -4.26 -20.80 4.43
CA PHE A 409 -4.45 -21.97 5.28
C PHE A 409 -5.66 -22.80 4.88
N PHE A 410 -6.75 -22.16 4.43
CA PHE A 410 -7.90 -22.84 3.86
C PHE A 410 -7.53 -23.65 2.60
N GLU A 411 -6.66 -23.13 1.73
CA GLU A 411 -6.21 -23.85 0.53
C GLU A 411 -5.33 -25.07 0.84
N LYS A 412 -4.64 -25.08 1.98
CA LYS A 412 -3.75 -26.19 2.39
C LYS A 412 -4.43 -27.28 3.22
N ALA A 413 -5.62 -27.00 3.75
CA ALA A 413 -6.36 -27.90 4.60
C ALA A 413 -7.38 -28.72 3.81
N ASP A 414 -7.64 -29.95 4.27
CA ASP A 414 -8.78 -30.74 3.79
C ASP A 414 -10.08 -30.32 4.50
N GLY A 415 -9.97 -29.73 5.71
CA GLY A 415 -11.10 -29.20 6.46
C GLY A 415 -10.71 -28.24 7.59
N SER A 416 -11.71 -27.57 8.17
CA SER A 416 -11.52 -26.55 9.21
C SER A 416 -12.67 -26.48 10.22
N PHE A 417 -12.39 -26.08 11.46
CA PHE A 417 -13.38 -25.79 12.51
C PHE A 417 -13.11 -24.42 13.15
N ASN A 418 -14.14 -23.60 13.36
CA ASN A 418 -14.01 -22.27 13.98
C ASN A 418 -14.66 -22.27 15.37
N ASN A 419 -13.95 -21.72 16.36
CA ASN A 419 -14.46 -21.49 17.71
C ASN A 419 -13.78 -20.26 18.34
N ASN A 420 -14.57 -19.31 18.87
CA ASN A 420 -14.13 -18.17 19.68
C ASN A 420 -12.92 -17.39 19.12
N GLY A 421 -12.93 -17.06 17.82
CA GLY A 421 -11.87 -16.25 17.20
C GLY A 421 -10.60 -17.03 16.84
N SER A 422 -10.65 -18.36 16.86
CA SER A 422 -9.59 -19.26 16.38
C SER A 422 -10.15 -20.25 15.38
N VAL A 423 -9.32 -20.68 14.43
CA VAL A 423 -9.67 -21.68 13.41
C VAL A 423 -8.69 -22.85 13.51
N LEU A 424 -9.22 -24.05 13.72
CA LEU A 424 -8.50 -25.31 13.60
C LEU A 424 -8.51 -25.74 12.13
N PHE A 425 -7.37 -26.15 11.62
CA PHE A 425 -7.21 -26.71 10.29
C PHE A 425 -6.55 -28.09 10.37
N TYR A 426 -6.90 -28.97 9.44
CA TYR A 426 -6.29 -30.29 9.33
C TYR A 426 -6.21 -30.76 7.88
N TYR A 427 -5.29 -31.69 7.61
CA TYR A 427 -5.27 -32.47 6.38
C TYR A 427 -4.87 -33.93 6.67
N GLY A 428 -5.16 -34.83 5.73
CA GLY A 428 -4.74 -36.24 5.79
C GLY A 428 -5.54 -37.10 6.75
N CYS A 429 -6.77 -36.68 7.11
CA CYS A 429 -7.74 -37.48 7.87
C CYS A 429 -9.19 -37.10 7.50
N ASP A 430 -10.14 -38.03 7.67
CA ASP A 430 -11.57 -37.78 7.46
C ASP A 430 -12.21 -37.21 8.75
N LEU A 431 -13.31 -36.48 8.61
CA LEU A 431 -14.15 -35.93 9.69
C LEU A 431 -14.59 -36.98 10.73
N ARG A 432 -14.66 -38.25 10.32
CA ARG A 432 -15.04 -39.40 11.15
C ARG A 432 -13.84 -40.17 11.72
N SER A 433 -12.62 -39.65 11.57
CA SER A 433 -11.43 -40.30 12.10
C SER A 433 -11.43 -40.28 13.63
N ASP A 434 -11.20 -41.46 14.24
CA ASP A 434 -11.02 -41.62 15.69
C ASP A 434 -9.84 -40.78 16.24
N ALA A 435 -8.92 -40.34 15.37
CA ALA A 435 -7.80 -39.48 15.73
C ALA A 435 -8.15 -37.98 15.75
N LEU A 436 -9.14 -37.55 14.96
CA LEU A 436 -9.53 -36.12 14.83
C LEU A 436 -10.58 -35.73 15.87
N ALA A 437 -11.53 -36.62 16.17
CA ALA A 437 -12.59 -36.38 17.16
C ALA A 437 -12.07 -35.85 18.52
N PRO A 438 -11.08 -36.47 19.18
CA PRO A 438 -10.57 -35.95 20.45
C PRO A 438 -9.91 -34.58 20.32
N VAL A 439 -9.29 -34.28 19.19
CA VAL A 439 -8.62 -32.99 18.93
C VAL A 439 -9.65 -31.87 18.72
N VAL A 440 -10.77 -32.17 18.05
CA VAL A 440 -11.88 -31.22 17.84
C VAL A 440 -12.63 -30.96 19.14
N ASP A 441 -12.86 -31.99 19.96
CA ASP A 441 -13.51 -31.84 21.26
C ASP A 441 -12.66 -30.98 22.21
N GLU A 442 -11.35 -31.24 22.25
CA GLU A 442 -10.41 -30.41 22.99
C GLU A 442 -10.39 -28.97 22.44
N PHE A 443 -10.58 -28.78 21.12
CA PHE A 443 -10.64 -27.45 20.50
C PHE A 443 -11.88 -26.66 20.85
N ASN A 444 -13.01 -27.35 20.94
CA ASN A 444 -14.24 -26.76 21.40
C ASN A 444 -14.16 -26.36 22.88
N ALA A 445 -13.48 -27.17 23.70
CA ALA A 445 -13.32 -26.92 25.14
C ALA A 445 -12.29 -25.83 25.47
N HIS A 446 -11.18 -25.75 24.71
CA HIS A 446 -10.00 -24.97 25.10
C HIS A 446 -9.55 -23.94 24.05
N GLY A 447 -10.18 -23.87 22.88
CA GLY A 447 -9.77 -22.98 21.78
C GLY A 447 -8.31 -23.22 21.42
N ARG A 448 -7.50 -22.19 21.15
CA ARG A 448 -6.05 -22.34 20.86
C ARG A 448 -5.22 -23.04 21.95
N ALA A 449 -5.76 -23.29 23.14
CA ALA A 449 -5.03 -23.92 24.25
C ALA A 449 -5.05 -25.47 24.26
N ILE A 450 -5.69 -26.12 23.29
CA ILE A 450 -5.71 -27.60 23.11
C ILE A 450 -4.33 -28.22 23.22
N LEU A 451 -3.34 -27.54 22.65
CA LEU A 451 -2.01 -28.11 22.50
C LEU A 451 -1.18 -27.93 23.77
N GLY A 452 -1.80 -27.48 24.86
CA GLY A 452 -1.17 -27.35 26.17
C GLY A 452 0.19 -26.65 26.08
N ASP A 453 1.20 -27.21 26.72
CA ASP A 453 2.56 -26.65 26.77
C ASP A 453 3.36 -26.73 25.47
N SER A 454 2.84 -27.39 24.43
CA SER A 454 3.56 -27.59 23.17
C SER A 454 3.35 -26.51 22.13
N ASN A 455 2.23 -25.79 22.19
CA ASN A 455 1.96 -24.66 21.32
C ASN A 455 2.44 -23.37 21.98
N LEU A 456 3.42 -22.72 21.33
CA LEU A 456 4.08 -21.52 21.84
C LEU A 456 3.11 -20.33 21.97
N GLU A 457 2.16 -20.20 21.04
CA GLU A 457 1.12 -19.17 21.08
C GLU A 457 0.21 -19.32 22.31
N SER A 458 -0.07 -20.54 22.76
CA SER A 458 -0.89 -20.79 23.95
C SER A 458 -0.16 -20.47 25.27
N ARG A 459 1.16 -20.67 25.32
CA ARG A 459 2.02 -20.31 26.48
C ARG A 459 2.15 -18.80 26.63
N LEU A 460 2.33 -18.08 25.52
CA LEU A 460 2.36 -16.63 25.51
C LEU A 460 1.04 -16.02 26.00
N GLY A 461 -0.10 -16.62 25.61
CA GLY A 461 -1.42 -16.23 26.11
C GLY A 461 -1.59 -16.44 27.63
N ARG A 462 -1.12 -17.57 28.17
CA ARG A 462 -1.21 -17.88 29.62
C ARG A 462 -0.27 -17.01 30.48
N ALA A 463 0.96 -16.75 30.03
CA ALA A 463 1.89 -15.85 30.72
C ALA A 463 1.33 -14.42 30.81
N ALA A 464 0.70 -13.92 29.74
CA ALA A 464 0.02 -12.63 29.73
C ALA A 464 -1.17 -12.56 30.70
N GLN A 465 -1.96 -13.64 30.81
CA GLN A 465 -3.09 -13.71 31.76
C GLN A 465 -2.63 -13.83 33.22
N ALA A 466 -1.58 -14.59 33.50
CA ALA A 466 -1.03 -14.75 34.86
C ALA A 466 -0.44 -13.43 35.38
N ALA A 467 0.28 -12.68 34.54
CA ALA A 467 0.79 -11.35 34.88
C ALA A 467 -0.32 -10.33 35.20
N SER A 468 -1.51 -10.49 34.60
CA SER A 468 -2.68 -9.66 34.88
C SER A 468 -3.33 -9.97 36.24
N GLN A 469 -3.19 -11.19 36.77
CA GLN A 469 -3.84 -11.60 38.02
C GLN A 469 -3.03 -11.21 39.26
N THR A 470 -1.70 -11.11 39.16
CA THR A 470 -0.81 -10.72 40.28
C THR A 470 -0.94 -9.25 40.69
N LEU A 471 -1.50 -8.39 39.83
CA LEU A 471 -1.73 -6.97 40.11
C LEU A 471 -3.03 -6.68 40.89
N SER A 472 -3.83 -7.70 41.20
CA SER A 472 -5.14 -7.56 41.85
C SER A 472 -5.19 -8.24 43.22
N ARG A 473 -4.54 -7.66 44.23
CA ARG A 473 -4.73 -8.05 45.65
C ARG A 473 -5.01 -6.82 46.52
N PRO A 474 -6.19 -6.68 47.16
CA PRO A 474 -6.45 -5.62 48.13
C PRO A 474 -6.18 -6.06 49.58
N GLN A 475 -5.74 -5.10 50.41
CA GLN A 475 -5.61 -5.18 51.87
C GLN A 475 -6.98 -5.16 52.60
N VAL A 476 -6.97 -5.69 53.82
CA VAL A 476 -8.10 -6.06 54.69
C VAL A 476 -8.71 -4.88 55.48
N ALA A 477 -10.05 -4.88 55.62
CA ALA A 477 -10.93 -4.45 56.75
C ALA A 477 -12.23 -3.84 56.17
N GLN A 478 -13.46 -4.03 56.65
CA GLN A 478 -14.00 -4.39 57.97
C GLN A 478 -15.48 -4.85 57.79
N GLN A 479 -15.99 -5.66 58.73
CA GLN A 479 -17.37 -6.16 58.76
C GLN A 479 -18.42 -5.06 58.99
N ALA A 480 -19.55 -5.13 58.28
CA ALA A 480 -20.87 -4.73 58.79
C ALA A 480 -21.98 -5.52 58.07
N ARG A 481 -22.95 -5.99 58.85
CA ARG A 481 -24.08 -6.85 58.45
C ARG A 481 -25.17 -6.06 57.71
N GLY A 482 -26.05 -6.82 57.05
CA GLY A 482 -26.92 -6.34 55.98
C GLY A 482 -28.16 -5.55 56.40
N PHE A 483 -28.79 -4.97 55.38
CA PHE A 483 -30.22 -4.70 55.33
C PHE A 483 -30.73 -4.98 53.92
N SER A 484 -31.82 -5.72 53.87
CA SER A 484 -32.69 -5.94 52.73
C SER A 484 -33.37 -4.63 52.31
N THR A 485 -33.54 -4.41 50.99
CA THR A 485 -34.65 -3.62 50.47
C THR A 485 -35.17 -4.22 49.17
N LEU A 486 -36.50 -4.18 49.10
CA LEU A 486 -37.40 -4.74 48.10
C LEU A 486 -37.29 -4.02 46.75
N GLY A 487 -37.69 -4.74 45.70
CA GLY A 487 -37.64 -4.29 44.32
C GLY A 487 -38.45 -3.03 44.00
N CYS A 488 -38.01 -2.37 42.93
CA CYS A 488 -38.82 -1.49 42.11
C CYS A 488 -38.47 -1.77 40.63
N GLY A 489 -39.50 -1.82 39.78
CA GLY A 489 -39.50 -2.45 38.46
C GLY A 489 -38.62 -1.83 37.37
N PRO A 490 -38.63 -2.44 36.16
CA PRO A 490 -37.68 -2.13 35.10
C PRO A 490 -38.00 -0.78 34.43
N GLN A 491 -37.22 0.25 34.73
CA GLN A 491 -37.08 1.36 33.80
C GLN A 491 -36.26 0.89 32.60
N ARG A 492 -36.90 0.77 31.44
CA ARG A 492 -36.23 0.71 30.14
C ARG A 492 -35.35 1.95 29.98
N ARG A 493 -34.06 1.84 30.29
CA ARG A 493 -33.04 2.79 29.84
C ARG A 493 -32.77 2.48 28.37
N GLY A 494 -33.09 3.43 27.50
CA GLY A 494 -32.73 3.37 26.08
C GLY A 494 -31.21 3.26 25.94
N PHE A 495 -30.77 2.37 25.05
CA PHE A 495 -29.37 2.22 24.67
C PHE A 495 -28.84 3.57 24.16
N ALA A 496 -27.79 4.10 24.77
CA ALA A 496 -27.00 5.17 24.17
C ALA A 496 -26.28 4.57 22.95
N THR A 497 -26.65 4.99 21.75
CA THR A 497 -26.15 4.43 20.48
C THR A 497 -24.83 5.05 20.03
N THR A 498 -24.17 5.90 20.84
CA THR A 498 -22.97 6.63 20.41
C THR A 498 -21.88 6.63 21.49
N THR A 499 -20.71 6.08 21.18
CA THR A 499 -19.49 6.13 22.03
C THR A 499 -18.72 7.44 21.90
N ASN A 500 -19.02 8.25 20.89
CA ASN A 500 -18.45 9.58 20.69
C ASN A 500 -18.94 10.56 21.79
N PRO A 501 -18.03 11.21 22.55
CA PRO A 501 -18.39 12.13 23.63
C PRO A 501 -18.97 13.47 23.14
N ASN A 502 -18.89 13.76 21.85
CA ASN A 502 -19.40 14.99 21.22
C ASN A 502 -20.02 14.61 19.86
N PRO A 503 -21.14 13.87 19.81
CA PRO A 503 -21.69 13.39 18.54
C PRO A 503 -22.17 14.55 17.64
N PRO A 504 -22.12 14.40 16.31
CA PRO A 504 -22.54 15.45 15.40
C PRO A 504 -24.04 15.73 15.48
N LEU A 505 -24.42 17.01 15.35
CA LEU A 505 -25.82 17.43 15.49
C LEU A 505 -26.66 17.10 14.24
N GLY A 506 -26.01 16.98 13.08
CA GLY A 506 -26.65 16.61 11.82
C GLY A 506 -27.80 17.54 11.42
N LYS A 507 -28.82 17.01 10.72
CA LYS A 507 -30.02 17.78 10.30
C LYS A 507 -30.85 18.30 11.48
N LYS A 508 -30.70 17.72 12.67
CA LYS A 508 -31.46 18.13 13.86
C LYS A 508 -31.06 19.52 14.36
N ASN A 509 -29.91 20.04 13.91
CA ASN A 509 -29.47 21.41 14.20
C ASN A 509 -30.12 22.49 13.32
N ALA A 510 -30.78 22.10 12.22
CA ALA A 510 -31.39 23.05 11.30
C ALA A 510 -32.55 23.77 11.99
N SER A 511 -32.28 25.00 12.45
CA SER A 511 -33.22 25.90 13.12
C SER A 511 -33.42 27.20 12.34
N ASN A 512 -32.47 27.54 11.47
CA ASN A 512 -32.53 28.73 10.62
C ASN A 512 -32.89 28.36 9.18
N THR A 513 -33.98 28.93 8.68
CA THR A 513 -34.49 28.74 7.31
C THR A 513 -34.35 30.00 6.46
N VAL A 514 -33.80 31.08 7.01
CA VAL A 514 -33.63 32.36 6.34
C VAL A 514 -32.23 32.44 5.72
N PRO A 515 -32.07 33.00 4.51
CA PRO A 515 -30.75 33.21 3.92
C PRO A 515 -29.87 34.16 4.75
N THR A 516 -28.63 33.74 5.03
CA THR A 516 -27.62 34.55 5.73
C THR A 516 -26.77 35.34 4.73
N ARG A 517 -26.56 36.63 5.01
CA ARG A 517 -25.69 37.51 4.22
C ARG A 517 -24.26 37.44 4.74
N VAL A 518 -23.32 37.08 3.87
CA VAL A 518 -21.91 36.86 4.21
C VAL A 518 -21.03 37.96 3.61
N GLY A 519 -20.14 38.51 4.43
CA GLY A 519 -19.04 39.39 4.00
C GLY A 519 -17.70 38.67 4.12
N LEU A 520 -16.93 38.58 3.03
CA LEU A 520 -15.61 37.94 3.00
C LEU A 520 -14.50 38.97 2.82
N ILE A 521 -13.66 39.13 3.84
CA ILE A 521 -12.52 40.05 3.80
C ILE A 521 -11.23 39.26 3.55
N GLY A 522 -10.49 39.58 2.48
CA GLY A 522 -9.22 38.91 2.16
C GLY A 522 -9.35 37.73 1.17
N ALA A 523 -10.23 37.84 0.19
CA ALA A 523 -10.62 36.71 -0.68
C ALA A 523 -9.63 36.30 -1.78
N ARG A 524 -8.41 36.88 -1.85
CA ARG A 524 -7.45 36.58 -2.92
C ARG A 524 -6.78 35.20 -2.79
N GLY A 525 -6.60 34.70 -1.57
CA GLY A 525 -5.85 33.46 -1.32
C GLY A 525 -6.59 32.21 -1.83
N TYR A 526 -5.86 31.10 -1.99
CA TYR A 526 -6.44 29.81 -2.39
C TYR A 526 -7.59 29.37 -1.46
N THR A 527 -7.46 29.61 -0.16
CA THR A 527 -8.52 29.36 0.84
C THR A 527 -9.77 30.21 0.58
N GLY A 528 -9.60 31.48 0.23
CA GLY A 528 -10.71 32.38 -0.07
C GLY A 528 -11.52 31.89 -1.26
N GLN A 529 -10.83 31.45 -2.32
CA GLN A 529 -11.50 30.87 -3.49
C GLN A 529 -12.22 29.56 -3.15
N ALA A 530 -11.59 28.65 -2.40
CA ALA A 530 -12.23 27.41 -1.98
C ALA A 530 -13.50 27.64 -1.12
N LEU A 531 -13.48 28.68 -0.28
CA LEU A 531 -14.66 29.08 0.49
C LEU A 531 -15.75 29.70 -0.39
N ILE A 532 -15.39 30.51 -1.39
CA ILE A 532 -16.34 31.06 -2.37
C ILE A 532 -17.08 29.94 -3.10
N ASP A 533 -16.36 28.89 -3.53
CA ASP A 533 -16.96 27.75 -4.23
C ASP A 533 -17.98 27.01 -3.33
N LEU A 534 -17.63 26.80 -2.06
CA LEU A 534 -18.51 26.23 -1.04
C LEU A 534 -19.75 27.10 -0.77
N LEU A 535 -19.56 28.41 -0.62
CA LEU A 535 -20.66 29.36 -0.42
C LEU A 535 -21.55 29.44 -1.65
N ASN A 536 -21.02 29.28 -2.87
CA ASN A 536 -21.82 29.22 -4.08
C ASN A 536 -22.76 28.00 -4.07
N ALA A 537 -22.32 26.87 -3.53
CA ALA A 537 -23.13 25.66 -3.40
C ALA A 537 -24.12 25.68 -2.21
N HIS A 538 -23.98 26.60 -1.25
CA HIS A 538 -24.80 26.62 -0.02
C HIS A 538 -26.19 27.23 -0.22
N PRO A 539 -27.32 26.50 -0.10
CA PRO A 539 -28.65 27.03 -0.49
C PRO A 539 -29.06 28.30 0.26
N SER A 540 -28.65 28.43 1.52
CA SER A 540 -29.10 29.49 2.44
C SER A 540 -28.00 30.48 2.83
N MET A 541 -26.86 30.52 2.12
CA MET A 541 -25.82 31.53 2.35
C MET A 541 -25.55 32.31 1.07
N ASP A 542 -25.56 33.63 1.19
CA ASP A 542 -25.45 34.57 0.09
C ASP A 542 -24.27 35.51 0.34
N LEU A 543 -23.28 35.44 -0.55
CA LEU A 543 -22.05 36.24 -0.48
C LEU A 543 -22.38 37.63 -1.03
N ARG A 544 -22.29 38.65 -0.17
CA ARG A 544 -22.70 40.02 -0.50
C ARG A 544 -21.52 40.90 -0.84
N HIS A 545 -20.48 40.83 -0.03
CA HIS A 545 -19.29 41.67 -0.15
C HIS A 545 -18.04 40.80 -0.13
N VAL A 546 -17.09 41.13 -1.01
CA VAL A 546 -15.83 40.43 -1.13
C VAL A 546 -14.71 41.46 -1.26
N SER A 547 -13.85 41.56 -0.25
CA SER A 547 -12.76 42.52 -0.21
C SER A 547 -11.43 41.91 -0.67
N SER A 548 -10.77 42.57 -1.62
CA SER A 548 -9.41 42.30 -2.08
C SER A 548 -8.78 43.58 -2.63
N ARG A 549 -7.73 44.08 -1.97
CA ARG A 549 -7.00 45.30 -2.38
C ARG A 549 -6.50 45.24 -3.82
N GLU A 550 -6.00 44.09 -4.24
CA GLU A 550 -5.34 43.92 -5.54
C GLU A 550 -6.32 43.57 -6.67
N LEU A 551 -7.46 42.98 -6.35
CA LEU A 551 -8.49 42.63 -7.33
C LEU A 551 -9.64 43.64 -7.38
N ALA A 552 -9.57 44.71 -6.57
CA ALA A 552 -10.61 45.73 -6.48
C ALA A 552 -11.04 46.23 -7.88
N GLY A 553 -12.34 46.27 -8.14
CA GLY A 553 -12.93 46.63 -9.43
C GLY A 553 -13.06 45.48 -10.44
N GLN A 554 -12.48 44.31 -10.17
CA GLN A 554 -12.64 43.12 -11.02
C GLN A 554 -13.88 42.31 -10.61
N GLU A 555 -14.49 41.62 -11.57
CA GLU A 555 -15.62 40.72 -11.32
C GLU A 555 -15.15 39.39 -10.69
N LEU A 556 -15.81 38.96 -9.63
CA LEU A 556 -15.57 37.67 -9.00
C LEU A 556 -16.02 36.54 -9.93
N LYS A 557 -15.07 35.68 -10.33
CA LYS A 557 -15.36 34.48 -11.12
C LYS A 557 -15.70 33.30 -10.20
N GLY A 558 -16.57 32.41 -10.67
CA GLY A 558 -16.93 31.17 -9.95
C GLY A 558 -18.12 31.30 -8.98
N TYR A 559 -18.64 32.51 -8.76
CA TYR A 559 -19.85 32.73 -7.96
C TYR A 559 -21.04 33.07 -8.89
N THR A 560 -22.09 32.23 -8.88
CA THR A 560 -23.18 32.30 -9.85
C THR A 560 -24.48 32.87 -9.30
N LYS A 561 -24.62 32.97 -7.97
CA LYS A 561 -25.84 33.48 -7.33
C LYS A 561 -26.05 34.98 -7.54
N ARG A 562 -24.96 35.75 -7.66
CA ARG A 562 -25.02 37.18 -7.99
C ARG A 562 -23.72 37.63 -8.64
N LYS A 563 -23.80 38.75 -9.37
CA LYS A 563 -22.63 39.46 -9.83
C LYS A 563 -21.97 40.21 -8.66
N ILE A 564 -20.73 39.89 -8.35
CA ILE A 564 -19.94 40.54 -7.30
C ILE A 564 -18.71 41.18 -7.95
N ILE A 565 -18.42 42.41 -7.54
CA ILE A 565 -17.18 43.10 -7.88
C ILE A 565 -16.34 43.12 -6.62
N TYR A 566 -15.06 42.79 -6.72
CA TYR A 566 -14.15 42.90 -5.59
C TYR A 566 -14.07 44.36 -5.13
N GLU A 567 -14.16 44.56 -3.82
CA GLU A 567 -14.09 45.86 -3.17
C GLU A 567 -12.76 46.02 -2.42
N ASN A 568 -12.42 47.25 -2.04
CA ASN A 568 -11.33 47.53 -1.11
C ASN A 568 -11.91 48.04 0.20
N LEU A 569 -12.57 47.15 0.95
CA LEU A 569 -13.18 47.50 2.23
C LEU A 569 -12.12 47.65 3.31
N GLY A 570 -12.01 48.85 3.89
CA GLY A 570 -11.24 49.09 5.10
C GLY A 570 -12.08 48.85 6.37
N PRO A 571 -11.47 48.97 7.57
CA PRO A 571 -12.19 48.83 8.84
C PRO A 571 -13.41 49.75 8.98
N GLU A 572 -13.29 51.01 8.56
CA GLU A 572 -14.41 51.96 8.59
C GLU A 572 -15.59 51.53 7.70
N ASP A 573 -15.31 50.98 6.52
CA ASP A 573 -16.36 50.53 5.59
C ASP A 573 -17.05 49.28 6.13
N VAL A 574 -16.29 48.35 6.70
CA VAL A 574 -16.83 47.18 7.41
C VAL A 574 -17.71 47.62 8.59
N GLY A 575 -17.28 48.60 9.38
CA GLY A 575 -18.07 49.18 10.46
C GLY A 575 -19.39 49.82 9.97
N LYS A 576 -19.37 50.52 8.82
CA LYS A 576 -20.60 51.07 8.20
C LYS A 576 -21.57 49.96 7.77
N LEU A 577 -21.08 48.93 7.08
CA LEU A 577 -21.89 47.78 6.65
C LEU A 577 -22.49 47.01 7.84
N GLU A 578 -21.70 46.83 8.91
CA GLU A 578 -22.18 46.23 10.16
C GLU A 578 -23.27 47.08 10.80
N LYS A 579 -23.09 48.40 10.89
CA LYS A 579 -24.06 49.33 11.50
C LYS A 579 -25.39 49.35 10.74
N ASN A 580 -25.34 49.26 9.42
CA ASN A 580 -26.54 49.17 8.57
C ASN A 580 -27.23 47.81 8.67
N GLY A 581 -26.57 46.81 9.25
CA GLY A 581 -27.08 45.45 9.32
C GLY A 581 -27.12 44.77 7.96
N ASP A 582 -26.19 45.11 7.06
CA ASP A 582 -26.10 44.54 5.70
C ASP A 582 -25.51 43.12 5.70
N ILE A 583 -24.72 42.79 6.72
CA ILE A 583 -24.02 41.52 6.88
C ILE A 583 -24.45 40.85 8.19
N ASP A 584 -24.69 39.55 8.11
CA ASP A 584 -25.05 38.68 9.24
C ASP A 584 -23.85 37.85 9.72
N CYS A 585 -22.91 37.54 8.82
CA CYS A 585 -21.69 36.81 9.11
C CYS A 585 -20.48 37.37 8.35
N TRP A 586 -19.39 37.63 9.08
CA TRP A 586 -18.11 38.04 8.52
C TRP A 586 -17.10 36.91 8.55
N VAL A 587 -16.37 36.74 7.45
CA VAL A 587 -15.21 35.85 7.38
C VAL A 587 -13.96 36.68 7.14
N MET A 588 -13.00 36.56 8.05
CA MET A 588 -11.70 37.23 7.98
C MET A 588 -10.66 36.26 7.42
N ALA A 589 -10.44 36.33 6.11
CA ALA A 589 -9.40 35.59 5.39
C ALA A 589 -8.13 36.45 5.23
N LEU A 590 -7.71 37.08 6.32
CA LEU A 590 -6.60 38.03 6.35
C LEU A 590 -5.28 37.37 6.80
N PRO A 591 -4.12 37.97 6.46
CA PRO A 591 -2.84 37.59 7.07
C PRO A 591 -2.85 37.79 8.60
N ASN A 592 -1.99 37.06 9.30
CA ASN A 592 -1.80 37.23 10.74
C ASN A 592 -1.37 38.67 11.08
N GLY A 593 -1.91 39.21 12.17
CA GLY A 593 -1.68 40.54 12.71
C GLY A 593 -2.53 41.64 12.08
N VAL A 594 -3.43 41.30 11.15
CA VAL A 594 -4.20 42.29 10.37
C VAL A 594 -5.68 42.31 10.77
N CYS A 595 -6.17 41.29 11.48
CA CYS A 595 -7.60 41.12 11.73
C CYS A 595 -8.16 42.17 12.72
N LYS A 596 -7.34 42.54 13.73
CA LYS A 596 -7.75 43.37 14.87
C LYS A 596 -8.55 44.65 14.54
N PRO A 597 -8.12 45.54 13.62
CA PRO A 597 -8.87 46.77 13.33
C PRO A 597 -10.28 46.50 12.77
N TYR A 598 -10.45 45.41 12.00
CA TYR A 598 -11.76 45.04 11.46
C TYR A 598 -12.69 44.53 12.56
N ILE A 599 -12.16 43.76 13.50
CA ILE A 599 -12.91 43.26 14.65
C ILE A 599 -13.37 44.43 15.54
N GLU A 600 -12.47 45.37 15.84
CA GLU A 600 -12.78 46.55 16.64
C GLU A 600 -13.90 47.39 15.99
N ALA A 601 -13.85 47.58 14.66
CA ALA A 601 -14.89 48.28 13.93
C ALA A 601 -16.25 47.54 13.96
N ILE A 602 -16.26 46.21 13.84
CA ILE A 602 -17.49 45.40 13.94
C ILE A 602 -18.05 45.47 15.37
N ASP A 603 -17.21 45.31 16.38
CA ASP A 603 -17.61 45.35 17.79
C ASP A 603 -18.17 46.72 18.17
N GLU A 604 -17.56 47.80 17.71
CA GLU A 604 -18.04 49.15 17.94
C GLU A 604 -19.37 49.42 17.23
N ALA A 605 -19.48 49.08 15.95
CA ALA A 605 -20.70 49.25 15.16
C ALA A 605 -21.86 48.36 15.66
N GLY A 606 -21.56 47.21 16.26
CA GLY A 606 -22.53 46.28 16.83
C GLY A 606 -23.07 46.67 18.21
N LYS A 607 -22.51 47.71 18.87
CA LYS A 607 -23.01 48.17 20.17
C LYS A 607 -24.46 48.66 20.05
N GLY A 608 -25.37 48.01 20.77
CA GLY A 608 -26.81 48.37 20.79
C GLY A 608 -27.69 47.63 19.78
N ARG A 609 -27.15 46.67 19.02
CA ARG A 609 -27.97 45.76 18.18
C ARG A 609 -28.47 44.57 18.99
N ASP A 610 -29.73 44.17 18.75
CA ASP A 610 -30.35 42.98 19.38
C ASP A 610 -29.65 41.67 18.98
N LYS A 611 -29.11 41.60 17.76
CA LYS A 611 -28.38 40.44 17.23
C LYS A 611 -27.02 40.86 16.70
N ARG A 612 -25.96 40.30 17.28
CA ARG A 612 -24.58 40.49 16.80
C ARG A 612 -24.30 39.61 15.59
N SER A 613 -23.50 40.11 14.65
CA SER A 613 -22.98 39.31 13.55
C SER A 613 -21.99 38.26 14.06
N VAL A 614 -21.99 37.10 13.40
CA VAL A 614 -21.01 36.03 13.63
C VAL A 614 -19.73 36.38 12.87
N VAL A 615 -18.58 36.29 13.53
CA VAL A 615 -17.28 36.50 12.90
C VAL A 615 -16.45 35.22 12.98
N VAL A 616 -15.95 34.76 11.84
CA VAL A 616 -15.00 33.65 11.75
C VAL A 616 -13.65 34.16 11.26
N ASP A 617 -12.62 34.02 12.08
CA ASP A 617 -11.25 34.39 11.72
C ASP A 617 -10.46 33.16 11.24
N LEU A 618 -9.88 33.24 10.03
CA LEU A 618 -9.04 32.19 9.47
C LEU A 618 -7.55 32.37 9.83
N SER A 619 -7.18 33.54 10.35
CA SER A 619 -5.81 33.84 10.78
C SER A 619 -5.48 33.14 12.11
N ALA A 620 -4.27 33.40 12.63
CA ALA A 620 -3.86 32.92 13.94
C ALA A 620 -4.12 33.91 15.10
N ASP A 621 -4.66 35.09 14.81
CA ASP A 621 -4.73 36.22 15.76
C ASP A 621 -5.49 35.88 17.04
N TYR A 622 -6.57 35.10 16.92
CA TYR A 622 -7.47 34.78 18.03
C TYR A 622 -7.49 33.28 18.42
N ARG A 623 -6.55 32.47 17.91
CA ARG A 623 -6.49 31.02 18.23
C ARG A 623 -6.07 30.72 19.67
N PHE A 624 -5.53 31.71 20.36
CA PHE A 624 -5.05 31.64 21.74
C PHE A 624 -5.87 32.53 22.70
N ASP A 625 -6.94 33.16 22.19
CA ASP A 625 -7.78 34.06 22.96
C ASP A 625 -8.99 33.29 23.52
N ASN A 626 -9.09 33.22 24.84
CA ASN A 626 -10.17 32.51 25.54
C ASN A 626 -11.55 33.20 25.39
N THR A 627 -11.60 34.42 24.89
CA THR A 627 -12.86 35.10 24.56
C THR A 627 -13.43 34.66 23.20
N TRP A 628 -12.63 33.96 22.39
CA TRP A 628 -13.02 33.39 21.11
C TRP A 628 -13.26 31.89 21.25
N THR A 629 -14.27 31.37 20.53
CA THR A 629 -14.50 29.93 20.49
C THR A 629 -13.61 29.28 19.44
N TYR A 630 -12.80 28.31 19.84
CA TYR A 630 -11.95 27.57 18.91
C TYR A 630 -12.78 26.61 18.05
N GLY A 631 -12.80 26.86 16.73
CA GLY A 631 -13.73 26.25 15.79
C GLY A 631 -13.30 24.88 15.28
N LEU A 632 -13.08 23.90 16.16
CA LEU A 632 -12.83 22.50 15.82
C LEU A 632 -13.98 21.60 16.31
N PRO A 633 -15.12 21.49 15.59
CA PRO A 633 -16.35 20.86 16.08
C PRO A 633 -16.21 19.44 16.61
N GLU A 634 -15.23 18.68 16.12
CA GLU A 634 -14.97 17.32 16.59
C GLU A 634 -14.41 17.28 18.03
N LEU A 635 -13.71 18.33 18.47
CA LEU A 635 -13.07 18.42 19.79
C LEU A 635 -13.70 19.48 20.69
N THR A 636 -14.07 20.64 20.13
CA THR A 636 -14.82 21.69 20.81
C THR A 636 -16.29 21.29 20.90
N LYS A 637 -16.90 21.46 22.09
CA LYS A 637 -18.33 21.20 22.28
C LYS A 637 -19.15 21.97 21.24
N ARG A 638 -19.92 21.25 20.41
CA ARG A 638 -20.71 21.85 19.32
C ARG A 638 -21.71 22.91 19.81
N SER A 639 -22.22 22.76 21.03
CA SER A 639 -23.09 23.77 21.67
C SER A 639 -22.39 25.10 21.93
N ALA A 640 -21.08 25.10 22.21
CA ALA A 640 -20.31 26.32 22.39
C ALA A 640 -20.15 27.05 21.04
N ILE A 641 -19.84 26.31 19.96
CA ILE A 641 -19.77 26.87 18.61
C ILE A 641 -21.12 27.41 18.16
N PHE A 642 -22.21 26.69 18.44
CA PHE A 642 -23.58 27.13 18.14
C PHE A 642 -23.94 28.48 18.81
N GLN A 643 -23.45 28.73 20.02
CA GLN A 643 -23.68 29.98 20.75
C GLN A 643 -22.64 31.08 20.44
N ALA A 644 -21.59 30.75 19.69
CA ALA A 644 -20.47 31.64 19.48
C ALA A 644 -20.79 32.71 18.43
N THR A 645 -20.41 33.95 18.74
CA THR A 645 -20.38 35.06 17.77
C THR A 645 -18.97 35.38 17.29
N ARG A 646 -17.96 34.82 17.95
CA ARG A 646 -16.54 35.04 17.67
C ARG A 646 -15.86 33.66 17.63
N ILE A 647 -15.46 33.23 16.44
CA ILE A 647 -14.90 31.90 16.19
C ILE A 647 -13.52 32.02 15.56
N SER A 648 -12.52 31.40 16.19
CA SER A 648 -11.18 31.29 15.61
C SER A 648 -11.05 29.94 14.91
N ASN A 649 -10.79 29.96 13.60
CA ASN A 649 -10.68 28.74 12.82
C ASN A 649 -9.29 28.12 13.03
N PRO A 650 -9.21 26.80 13.26
CA PRO A 650 -7.96 26.07 13.40
C PRO A 650 -7.03 26.24 12.19
N GLY A 651 -5.72 26.19 12.44
CA GLY A 651 -4.71 26.08 11.40
C GLY A 651 -4.68 24.68 10.78
N CYS A 652 -4.37 24.57 9.49
CA CYS A 652 -4.47 23.31 8.74
C CYS A 652 -3.65 22.16 9.35
N TYR A 653 -2.38 22.39 9.70
CA TYR A 653 -1.57 21.39 10.40
C TYR A 653 -2.11 21.11 11.82
N ALA A 654 -2.56 22.15 12.52
CA ALA A 654 -3.11 21.97 13.86
C ALA A 654 -4.38 21.11 13.84
N THR A 655 -5.25 21.25 12.83
CA THR A 655 -6.46 20.42 12.65
C THR A 655 -6.10 18.94 12.57
N ALA A 656 -5.18 18.58 11.66
CA ALA A 656 -4.81 17.18 11.46
C ALA A 656 -4.10 16.59 12.70
N ALA A 657 -3.20 17.35 13.33
CA ALA A 657 -2.46 16.89 14.50
C ALA A 657 -3.37 16.73 15.74
N GLN A 658 -4.27 17.69 15.98
CA GLN A 658 -5.21 17.61 17.10
C GLN A 658 -6.15 16.42 16.96
N LEU A 659 -6.73 16.19 15.78
CA LEU A 659 -7.57 15.00 15.53
C LEU A 659 -6.75 13.71 15.56
N GLY A 660 -5.48 13.77 15.20
CA GLY A 660 -4.55 12.66 15.31
C GLY A 660 -4.15 12.32 16.75
N ILE A 661 -4.15 13.26 17.69
CA ILE A 661 -3.63 13.05 19.06
C ILE A 661 -4.75 12.95 20.10
N ALA A 662 -5.85 13.70 19.93
CA ALA A 662 -6.92 13.83 20.92
C ALA A 662 -7.45 12.51 21.48
N PRO A 663 -7.64 11.43 20.69
CA PRO A 663 -8.13 10.15 21.23
C PRO A 663 -7.15 9.48 22.22
N ILE A 664 -5.85 9.78 22.15
CA ILE A 664 -4.80 9.17 22.97
C ILE A 664 -4.38 10.04 24.17
N LEU A 665 -4.97 11.23 24.37
CA LEU A 665 -4.52 12.16 25.43
C LEU A 665 -4.39 11.53 26.83
N GLU A 666 -5.36 10.71 27.22
CA GLU A 666 -5.36 10.02 28.53
C GLU A 666 -4.29 8.90 28.65
N HIS A 667 -3.64 8.56 27.54
CA HIS A 667 -2.65 7.49 27.43
C HIS A 667 -1.26 8.01 27.07
N LEU A 668 -1.05 9.33 27.05
CA LEU A 668 0.27 9.90 26.78
C LEU A 668 1.28 9.52 27.88
N GLY A 669 2.39 8.91 27.46
CA GLY A 669 3.55 8.60 28.30
C GLY A 669 4.71 9.60 28.14
N GLY A 670 4.54 10.60 27.28
CA GLY A 670 5.55 11.59 26.94
C GLY A 670 5.04 12.54 25.85
N GLN A 671 5.90 13.46 25.41
CA GLN A 671 5.58 14.45 24.38
C GLN A 671 5.43 13.77 23.00
N PRO A 672 4.27 13.91 22.31
CA PRO A 672 4.14 13.49 20.92
C PRO A 672 5.04 14.30 19.98
N THR A 673 5.55 13.66 18.94
CA THR A 673 6.30 14.31 17.86
C THR A 673 5.54 14.18 16.55
N VAL A 674 5.21 15.30 15.93
CA VAL A 674 4.46 15.39 14.69
C VAL A 674 5.41 15.80 13.57
N PHE A 675 5.58 14.93 12.56
CA PHE A 675 6.19 15.30 11.29
C PHE A 675 5.07 15.54 10.27
N GLY A 676 5.06 16.72 9.64
CA GLY A 676 3.97 17.09 8.74
C GLY A 676 4.44 17.62 7.41
N VAL A 677 3.90 17.07 6.31
CA VAL A 677 4.20 17.54 4.96
C VAL A 677 2.95 18.10 4.31
N SER A 678 3.01 19.33 3.78
CA SER A 678 1.92 19.97 3.06
C SER A 678 2.25 20.19 1.58
N GLY A 679 1.21 20.37 0.77
CA GLY A 679 1.35 20.95 -0.56
C GLY A 679 1.60 22.44 -0.50
N TYR A 680 2.21 22.97 -1.57
CA TYR A 680 2.71 24.34 -1.61
C TYR A 680 1.62 25.43 -1.57
N SER A 681 0.36 25.09 -1.80
CA SER A 681 -0.76 26.03 -1.59
C SER A 681 -0.87 26.54 -0.14
N GLY A 682 -0.32 25.80 0.83
CA GLY A 682 -0.25 26.20 2.24
C GLY A 682 0.66 27.42 2.50
N ALA A 683 1.63 27.68 1.62
CA ALA A 683 2.49 28.87 1.71
C ALA A 683 1.82 30.14 1.16
N GLY A 684 0.58 30.03 0.66
CA GLY A 684 -0.18 31.14 0.12
C GLY A 684 0.23 31.53 -1.30
N THR A 685 -0.22 32.71 -1.74
CA THR A 685 -0.02 33.20 -3.12
C THR A 685 1.12 34.20 -3.27
N LYS A 686 1.71 34.67 -2.16
CA LYS A 686 2.87 35.57 -2.19
C LYS A 686 4.12 34.76 -2.55
N PRO A 687 4.89 35.12 -3.58
CA PRO A 687 6.06 34.34 -4.01
C PRO A 687 7.08 34.13 -2.88
N SER A 688 7.57 32.90 -2.77
CA SER A 688 8.58 32.44 -1.80
C SER A 688 9.20 31.13 -2.30
N PRO A 689 10.36 30.70 -1.78
CA PRO A 689 10.90 29.36 -2.06
C PRO A 689 9.91 28.23 -1.78
N LYS A 690 9.02 28.43 -0.79
CA LYS A 690 8.06 27.45 -0.29
C LYS A 690 6.80 27.31 -1.16
N ASN A 691 6.63 28.17 -2.17
CA ASN A 691 5.62 28.03 -3.22
C ASN A 691 6.17 28.18 -4.64
N ASP A 692 7.49 28.03 -4.79
CA ASP A 692 8.16 27.96 -6.08
C ASP A 692 8.25 26.50 -6.54
N ILE A 693 7.47 26.15 -7.55
CA ILE A 693 7.40 24.79 -8.10
C ILE A 693 8.77 24.31 -8.60
N ASN A 694 9.61 25.21 -9.13
CA ASN A 694 10.93 24.83 -9.64
C ASN A 694 11.86 24.44 -8.51
N GLN A 695 11.79 25.14 -7.37
CA GLN A 695 12.61 24.81 -6.21
C GLN A 695 12.09 23.60 -5.44
N LEU A 696 10.78 23.35 -5.49
CA LEU A 696 10.14 22.21 -4.83
C LEU A 696 10.20 20.92 -5.66
N ARG A 697 10.47 21.01 -6.97
CA ARG A 697 10.58 19.84 -7.84
C ARG A 697 11.66 18.89 -7.31
N ASP A 698 11.28 17.62 -7.14
CA ASP A 698 12.14 16.56 -6.59
C ASP A 698 12.76 16.91 -5.21
N ASN A 699 12.06 17.75 -4.44
CA ASN A 699 12.57 18.33 -3.20
C ASN A 699 11.50 18.37 -2.07
N LEU A 700 11.97 18.51 -0.83
CA LEU A 700 11.18 18.64 0.39
C LEU A 700 11.82 19.70 1.29
N MET A 701 11.09 20.76 1.65
CA MET A 701 11.66 21.89 2.41
C MET A 701 10.98 22.06 3.77
N PRO A 702 11.72 22.33 4.86
CA PRO A 702 11.11 22.69 6.15
C PRO A 702 10.50 24.09 6.10
N TYR A 703 9.34 24.28 6.73
CA TYR A 703 8.81 25.61 7.03
C TYR A 703 9.59 26.26 8.19
N SER A 704 9.78 25.49 9.25
CA SER A 704 10.58 25.76 10.44
C SER A 704 10.96 24.42 11.07
N LEU A 705 12.05 24.40 11.84
CA LEU A 705 12.49 23.20 12.57
C LEU A 705 11.97 23.18 14.02
N THR A 706 11.73 24.35 14.62
CA THR A 706 11.13 24.55 15.95
C THR A 706 10.25 25.80 15.96
N ASP A 707 9.50 26.03 17.04
CA ASP A 707 8.77 27.28 17.32
C ASP A 707 7.77 27.70 16.24
N HIS A 708 7.30 26.74 15.44
CA HIS A 708 6.26 26.99 14.47
C HIS A 708 4.92 27.25 15.20
N ILE A 709 4.12 28.22 14.73
CA ILE A 709 2.88 28.61 15.41
C ILE A 709 1.92 27.46 15.69
N HIS A 710 1.80 26.51 14.76
CA HIS A 710 1.00 25.30 14.93
C HIS A 710 1.47 24.40 16.08
N GLU A 711 2.76 24.38 16.43
CA GLU A 711 3.26 23.63 17.59
C GLU A 711 2.61 24.14 18.88
N ARG A 712 2.65 25.47 19.07
CA ARG A 712 2.01 26.14 20.21
C ARG A 712 0.49 25.99 20.17
N GLU A 713 -0.12 26.08 18.99
CA GLU A 713 -1.57 25.93 18.81
C GLU A 713 -2.04 24.54 19.24
N ILE A 714 -1.40 23.49 18.72
CA ILE A 714 -1.71 22.09 19.08
C ILE A 714 -1.55 21.91 20.59
N GLY A 715 -0.42 22.36 21.15
CA GLY A 715 -0.14 22.16 22.56
C GLY A 715 -1.12 22.88 23.50
N SER A 716 -1.48 24.12 23.15
CA SER A 716 -2.45 24.92 23.92
C SER A 716 -3.85 24.32 23.89
N GLN A 717 -4.31 23.85 22.72
CA GLN A 717 -5.68 23.35 22.55
C GLN A 717 -5.87 21.92 23.08
N LEU A 718 -4.82 21.08 23.02
CA LEU A 718 -4.86 19.74 23.62
C LEU A 718 -4.55 19.74 25.12
N GLY A 719 -3.97 20.82 25.65
CA GLY A 719 -3.49 20.88 27.04
C GLY A 719 -2.29 19.97 27.30
N ALA A 720 -1.52 19.62 26.27
CA ALA A 720 -0.37 18.72 26.35
C ALA A 720 0.76 19.22 25.43
N PRO A 721 2.04 19.16 25.83
CA PRO A 721 3.14 19.57 24.98
C PRO A 721 3.25 18.66 23.75
N VAL A 722 3.61 19.23 22.60
CA VAL A 722 3.85 18.52 21.33
C VAL A 722 5.09 19.13 20.67
N ALA A 723 5.89 18.31 20.00
CA ALA A 723 6.96 18.77 19.11
C ALA A 723 6.48 18.66 17.66
N PHE A 724 6.67 19.69 16.82
CA PHE A 724 6.13 19.74 15.48
C PHE A 724 7.13 20.23 14.43
N ILE A 725 7.27 19.46 13.35
CA ILE A 725 8.24 19.72 12.29
C ILE A 725 7.54 19.79 10.91
N PRO A 726 7.08 20.99 10.50
CA PRO A 726 6.39 21.20 9.22
C PRO A 726 7.33 21.27 8.02
N HIS A 727 6.94 20.60 6.93
CA HIS A 727 7.61 20.60 5.63
C HIS A 727 6.63 20.84 4.48
N VAL A 728 7.13 21.33 3.35
CA VAL A 728 6.39 21.53 2.11
C VAL A 728 7.01 20.71 0.98
N ALA A 729 6.15 20.12 0.15
CA ALA A 729 6.53 19.33 -1.01
C ALA A 729 5.93 19.90 -2.31
N SER A 730 6.27 19.27 -3.44
CA SER A 730 5.95 19.73 -4.79
C SER A 730 4.48 19.66 -5.21
N TRP A 731 3.63 18.93 -4.47
CA TRP A 731 2.21 18.84 -4.81
C TRP A 731 1.44 20.10 -4.39
N PHE A 732 0.35 20.41 -5.08
CA PHE A 732 -0.39 21.65 -4.86
C PHE A 732 -1.09 21.69 -3.49
N ARG A 733 -1.81 20.64 -3.10
CA ARG A 733 -2.63 20.60 -1.87
C ARG A 733 -2.61 19.24 -1.19
N GLY A 734 -3.06 19.21 0.05
CA GLY A 734 -3.04 18.05 0.93
C GLY A 734 -1.92 18.12 1.98
N ILE A 735 -2.23 17.70 3.19
CA ILE A 735 -1.34 17.52 4.33
C ILE A 735 -1.33 16.05 4.72
N HIS A 736 -0.15 15.54 5.04
CA HIS A 736 0.03 14.26 5.71
C HIS A 736 0.86 14.44 6.97
N HIS A 737 0.37 13.87 8.07
CA HIS A 737 1.08 13.76 9.32
C HIS A 737 1.49 12.35 9.61
N THR A 738 2.72 12.18 10.08
CA THR A 738 3.19 11.00 10.79
C THR A 738 3.43 11.44 12.24
N ILE A 739 2.64 10.88 13.17
CA ILE A 739 2.61 11.30 14.57
C ILE A 739 3.17 10.17 15.42
N ASN A 740 4.33 10.40 16.03
CA ASN A 740 4.93 9.50 17.00
C ASN A 740 4.46 9.85 18.42
N ILE A 741 3.84 8.90 19.11
CA ILE A 741 3.17 9.13 20.39
C ILE A 741 3.68 8.13 21.44
N PRO A 742 4.46 8.57 22.43
CA PRO A 742 4.79 7.74 23.59
C PRO A 742 3.55 7.44 24.44
N LEU A 743 3.42 6.21 24.93
CA LEU A 743 2.27 5.72 25.70
C LEU A 743 2.64 5.43 27.16
N ASN A 744 1.78 5.82 28.11
CA ASN A 744 2.01 5.63 29.55
C ASN A 744 1.82 4.16 29.97
N LYS A 745 1.02 3.41 29.23
CA LYS A 745 0.75 1.99 29.41
C LYS A 745 1.00 1.23 28.11
N THR A 746 1.17 -0.08 28.22
CA THR A 746 1.29 -0.96 27.06
C THR A 746 -0.08 -1.09 26.41
N MET A 747 -0.17 -0.87 25.11
CA MET A 747 -1.41 -0.99 24.32
C MET A 747 -1.10 -1.74 23.03
N THR A 748 -2.10 -2.38 22.43
CA THR A 748 -1.98 -3.03 21.12
C THR A 748 -2.49 -2.11 20.01
N SER A 749 -2.12 -2.37 18.75
CA SER A 749 -2.67 -1.64 17.60
C SER A 749 -4.20 -1.74 17.52
N ARG A 750 -4.80 -2.84 18.01
CA ARG A 750 -6.25 -3.01 18.11
C ARG A 750 -6.84 -2.06 19.14
N ASP A 751 -6.24 -1.96 20.34
CA ASP A 751 -6.71 -1.04 21.38
C ASP A 751 -6.68 0.40 20.89
N ILE A 752 -5.57 0.78 20.24
CA ILE A 752 -5.44 2.13 19.67
C ILE A 752 -6.50 2.35 18.60
N ARG A 753 -6.64 1.46 17.63
CA ARG A 753 -7.64 1.61 16.57
C ARG A 753 -9.06 1.72 17.14
N GLN A 754 -9.40 0.90 18.13
CA GLN A 754 -10.70 0.93 18.78
C GLN A 754 -10.98 2.28 19.45
N ILE A 755 -10.00 2.86 20.13
CA ILE A 755 -10.11 4.20 20.74
C ILE A 755 -10.45 5.27 19.69
N TYR A 756 -9.83 5.24 18.52
CA TYR A 756 -10.15 6.20 17.44
C TYR A 756 -11.54 5.94 16.85
N GLN A 757 -11.90 4.67 16.65
CA GLN A 757 -13.21 4.28 16.14
C GLN A 757 -14.33 4.72 17.09
N ASP A 758 -14.14 4.57 18.39
CA ASP A 758 -15.09 5.00 19.41
C ASP A 758 -15.14 6.52 19.52
N ARG A 759 -13.97 7.18 19.58
CA ARG A 759 -13.90 8.63 19.71
C ARG A 759 -14.55 9.37 18.56
N TYR A 760 -14.46 8.82 17.35
CA TYR A 760 -15.00 9.43 16.13
C TYR A 760 -16.24 8.73 15.57
N ALA A 761 -16.88 7.85 16.37
CA ALA A 761 -18.11 7.19 15.97
C ALA A 761 -19.18 8.23 15.56
N GLY A 762 -19.73 8.07 14.36
CA GLY A 762 -20.77 8.93 13.82
C GLY A 762 -20.29 10.23 13.17
N GLU A 763 -19.01 10.61 13.30
CA GLU A 763 -18.45 11.78 12.60
C GLU A 763 -18.48 11.57 11.07
N LYS A 764 -18.94 12.59 10.34
CA LYS A 764 -19.10 12.52 8.86
C LYS A 764 -17.90 13.05 8.09
N LEU A 765 -17.04 13.81 8.77
CA LEU A 765 -15.82 14.40 8.22
C LEU A 765 -14.55 13.78 8.81
N VAL A 766 -14.66 12.72 9.61
CA VAL A 766 -13.53 11.93 10.11
C VAL A 766 -13.73 10.49 9.70
N LYS A 767 -12.73 9.92 9.03
CA LYS A 767 -12.73 8.53 8.59
C LYS A 767 -11.53 7.81 9.19
N VAL A 768 -11.82 6.83 10.03
CA VAL A 768 -10.80 5.95 10.59
C VAL A 768 -10.55 4.78 9.64
N VAL A 769 -9.34 4.68 9.11
CA VAL A 769 -8.92 3.64 8.15
C VAL A 769 -7.85 2.75 8.78
N GLY A 770 -7.70 1.51 8.29
CA GLY A 770 -6.69 0.57 8.82
C GLY A 770 -5.27 0.96 8.41
N GLU A 771 -5.07 1.15 7.10
CA GLU A 771 -3.77 1.51 6.51
C GLU A 771 -3.42 2.98 6.73
N ALA A 772 -2.16 3.35 6.47
CA ALA A 772 -1.75 4.75 6.50
C ALA A 772 -2.41 5.56 5.35
N PRO A 773 -3.14 6.65 5.64
CA PRO A 773 -3.76 7.47 4.60
C PRO A 773 -2.71 8.16 3.73
N LEU A 774 -3.03 8.33 2.44
CA LEU A 774 -2.14 8.97 1.47
C LEU A 774 -2.67 10.36 1.11
N VAL A 775 -1.77 11.32 0.86
CA VAL A 775 -2.12 12.68 0.39
C VAL A 775 -3.08 12.60 -0.80
N LYS A 776 -2.78 11.75 -1.79
CA LYS A 776 -3.60 11.58 -2.99
C LYS A 776 -5.03 11.11 -2.71
N SER A 777 -5.23 10.37 -1.63
CA SER A 777 -6.56 9.89 -1.23
C SER A 777 -7.41 10.98 -0.60
N ILE A 778 -6.81 12.01 0.01
CA ILE A 778 -7.53 13.07 0.72
C ILE A 778 -7.58 14.40 -0.03
N MET A 779 -6.74 14.59 -1.06
CA MET A 779 -6.82 15.76 -1.94
C MET A 779 -8.25 15.95 -2.47
N ASP A 780 -8.71 17.20 -2.45
CA ASP A 780 -10.05 17.61 -2.87
C ASP A 780 -11.20 16.99 -2.03
N LYS A 781 -10.91 16.44 -0.85
CA LYS A 781 -11.92 15.95 0.10
C LYS A 781 -12.07 16.87 1.30
N HIS A 782 -13.27 16.88 1.86
CA HIS A 782 -13.68 17.80 2.92
C HIS A 782 -13.43 17.30 4.34
N GLY A 783 -12.89 16.09 4.51
CA GLY A 783 -12.66 15.49 5.83
C GLY A 783 -11.21 15.15 6.13
N VAL A 784 -11.03 14.32 7.15
CA VAL A 784 -9.76 13.81 7.67
C VAL A 784 -9.77 12.29 7.58
N GLU A 785 -8.73 11.71 6.99
CA GLU A 785 -8.46 10.28 7.11
C GLU A 785 -7.40 10.06 8.19
N ILE A 786 -7.68 9.18 9.15
CA ILE A 786 -6.76 8.81 10.24
C ILE A 786 -6.55 7.30 10.19
N GLY A 787 -5.30 6.85 10.17
CA GLY A 787 -4.98 5.42 10.07
C GLY A 787 -3.51 5.11 10.26
N GLY A 788 -3.09 3.91 9.85
CA GLY A 788 -1.71 3.46 10.01
C GLY A 788 -1.31 3.32 11.48
N PHE A 789 -2.20 2.72 12.29
CA PHE A 789 -2.03 2.52 13.73
C PHE A 789 -0.95 1.46 14.00
N ALA A 790 0.32 1.87 13.97
CA ALA A 790 1.45 0.99 14.18
C ALA A 790 1.97 1.18 15.61
N VAL A 791 1.74 0.19 16.47
CA VAL A 791 2.29 0.17 17.82
C VAL A 791 3.66 -0.51 17.80
N HIS A 792 4.64 0.08 18.48
CA HIS A 792 5.96 -0.51 18.70
C HIS A 792 5.85 -1.75 19.58
N SER A 793 6.75 -2.72 19.42
CA SER A 793 6.70 -4.01 20.12
C SER A 793 6.69 -3.97 21.64
N SER A 794 7.19 -2.89 22.24
CA SER A 794 7.06 -2.65 23.68
C SER A 794 5.64 -2.27 24.13
N GLY A 795 4.73 -1.97 23.19
CA GLY A 795 3.41 -1.38 23.41
C GLY A 795 3.43 0.04 24.00
N LYS A 796 4.61 0.64 24.20
CA LYS A 796 4.82 1.94 24.86
C LYS A 796 4.94 3.12 23.89
N ARG A 797 4.73 2.89 22.60
CA ARG A 797 4.80 3.94 21.56
C ARG A 797 3.92 3.55 20.40
N VAL A 798 3.13 4.48 19.89
CA VAL A 798 2.35 4.29 18.68
C VAL A 798 2.70 5.35 17.65
N VAL A 799 2.67 4.97 16.38
CA VAL A 799 2.68 5.89 15.26
C VAL A 799 1.29 5.89 14.64
N VAL A 800 0.74 7.09 14.42
CA VAL A 800 -0.56 7.29 13.76
C VAL A 800 -0.36 8.29 12.64
N CYS A 801 -1.03 8.05 11.50
CA CYS A 801 -1.03 8.96 10.38
C CYS A 801 -2.37 9.67 10.26
N ALA A 802 -2.35 10.98 9.99
CA ALA A 802 -3.54 11.80 9.77
C ALA A 802 -3.35 12.64 8.52
N SER A 803 -4.29 12.58 7.57
CA SER A 803 -4.22 13.34 6.32
C SER A 803 -5.48 14.18 6.13
N ILE A 804 -5.29 15.41 5.63
CA ILE A 804 -6.37 16.35 5.30
C ILE A 804 -6.07 17.06 3.98
N ASP A 805 -7.08 17.61 3.33
CA ASP A 805 -6.85 18.70 2.37
C ASP A 805 -6.64 20.03 3.13
N ASN A 806 -5.50 20.70 2.91
CA ASN A 806 -5.13 21.91 3.65
C ASN A 806 -5.98 23.14 3.29
N LEU A 807 -6.58 23.18 2.10
CA LEU A 807 -7.46 24.27 1.68
C LEU A 807 -8.91 24.02 2.11
N LEU A 808 -9.33 22.75 2.16
CA LEU A 808 -10.68 22.35 2.54
C LEU A 808 -10.81 22.11 4.06
N LYS A 809 -10.66 20.88 4.56
CA LYS A 809 -10.79 20.60 6.00
C LYS A 809 -9.76 21.36 6.84
N GLY A 810 -8.63 21.74 6.25
CA GLY A 810 -7.64 22.60 6.88
C GLY A 810 -8.01 24.08 6.96
N ALA A 811 -9.04 24.54 6.23
CA ALA A 811 -9.48 25.94 6.24
C ALA A 811 -10.94 26.15 5.80
N ALA A 812 -11.26 26.05 4.50
CA ALA A 812 -12.56 26.49 3.95
C ALA A 812 -13.75 25.62 4.41
N THR A 813 -13.62 24.30 4.41
CA THR A 813 -14.66 23.40 4.94
C THR A 813 -14.86 23.63 6.42
N GLN A 814 -13.75 23.79 7.17
CA GLN A 814 -13.79 24.03 8.61
C GLN A 814 -14.56 25.31 8.91
N CYS A 815 -14.27 26.37 8.15
CA CYS A 815 -14.97 27.65 8.22
C CYS A 815 -16.48 27.46 7.98
N LEU A 816 -16.87 26.79 6.89
CA LEU A 816 -18.28 26.57 6.58
C LEU A 816 -18.97 25.70 7.64
N GLN A 817 -18.32 24.66 8.17
CA GLN A 817 -18.86 23.82 9.24
C GLN A 817 -19.13 24.65 10.51
N ASN A 818 -18.20 25.53 10.88
CA ASN A 818 -18.36 26.46 12.00
C ASN A 818 -19.49 27.47 11.75
N MET A 819 -19.57 28.04 10.55
CA MET A 819 -20.64 28.94 10.14
C MET A 819 -22.01 28.25 10.20
N ASN A 820 -22.12 27.03 9.67
CA ASN A 820 -23.37 26.25 9.72
C ASN A 820 -23.85 26.07 11.16
N LEU A 821 -22.95 25.70 12.07
CA LEU A 821 -23.29 25.54 13.49
C LEU A 821 -23.73 26.86 14.13
N ALA A 822 -22.93 27.93 14.01
CA ALA A 822 -23.19 29.21 14.66
C ALA A 822 -24.41 29.96 14.10
N LEU A 823 -24.74 29.73 12.83
CA LEU A 823 -25.88 30.37 12.15
C LEU A 823 -27.16 29.51 12.21
N GLY A 824 -27.11 28.32 12.81
CA GLY A 824 -28.27 27.45 13.00
C GLY A 824 -28.69 26.63 11.78
N TYR A 825 -27.78 26.39 10.83
CA TYR A 825 -27.98 25.46 9.72
C TYR A 825 -27.60 24.02 10.10
N ALA A 826 -27.89 23.06 9.23
CA ALA A 826 -27.40 21.70 9.44
C ALA A 826 -25.87 21.67 9.32
N GLU A 827 -25.19 21.00 10.25
CA GLU A 827 -23.71 21.06 10.36
C GLU A 827 -22.97 20.80 9.02
N PHE A 828 -23.45 19.83 8.24
CA PHE A 828 -22.84 19.41 6.97
C PHE A 828 -23.55 19.97 5.73
N GLU A 829 -24.39 21.00 5.88
CA GLU A 829 -25.10 21.60 4.74
C GLU A 829 -24.11 22.14 3.71
N SER A 830 -24.27 21.69 2.46
CA SER A 830 -23.36 21.93 1.33
C SER A 830 -21.89 21.58 1.56
N ILE A 831 -21.62 20.67 2.49
CA ILE A 831 -20.31 20.04 2.68
C ILE A 831 -20.43 18.56 2.25
N PRO A 832 -19.73 18.13 1.19
CA PRO A 832 -19.64 16.71 0.84
C PRO A 832 -19.01 15.89 1.98
N THR A 833 -19.68 14.84 2.45
CA THR A 833 -19.19 13.96 3.52
C THR A 833 -18.32 12.82 2.96
N MET A 834 -17.50 12.19 3.83
CA MET A 834 -16.46 11.19 3.45
C MET A 834 -16.92 9.74 3.33
#